data_AF-A0A8I2FYY9-F1
#
_entry.id   AF-A0A8I2FYY9-F1
#
_cell.length_a   1.000
_cell.length_b   1.000
_cell.length_c   1.000
_cell.angle_alpha   90.00
_cell.angle_beta   90.00
_cell.angle_gamma   90.00
#
_symmetry.space_group_name_H-M   'P 1'
#
loop_
_entity.id
_entity.type
_entity.pdbx_description
1 polymer ?
#
loop_
_entity_poly.entity_id
_entity_poly.type
_entity_poly.pdbx_seq_one_letter_code
_entity_poly.pdbx_strand_id
1 'polypeptide(L)'
;MKKLFSLFVVVMLVLGCTGLFAKIQVGEEVLEVSECSHPYPGVEGVVFEKTFNYPYAGYIALHFSSFELADGDVLEVSNPDGTIVYQYTGNGKVVGDGPVPVTISEFWATHIPGDTAIVKLISNNTNNAFGFVIDKWARGYARGQIEALLAGEEDAQLEAICGTDDKKWAKCYEDSVMYDKARTVCRLLIAGTSACTGWLLGSEGHVMTNHHCIGTQDEANNTDYEFMAEGATCTTDCSSWGACPGIVEASYGNLVKTDYNLDYSLILLPTNITSTYGYLQFRDTLPTIGEKIYIPQHPGAYGKQLALASDTDGPFAKIYSTNEPPCIGGPGDIGYYADTAGGSSGSPVLALDDNYVVALHHCANCPNRGLPIPSIITHLDTDIPNDAIGSGAPQAPEAYFAADSQLVVIGGSANFTDLSSYNPTSWSWTFEGGTPAASTDQNPTVTYNSLGTYSVTLTVTNSQGSDTLTRAGYITVTDVPPYCASQGNNYNYEWIAGVQVGDFSNTSGAAGYTDFTYLVATLYAGTNANVVLTPGYSGYPYTEHWKIWIDFNKDGDFYDSGEELFYGVGNAPVTGSFLVPASALGVTTRMRVSMKWNSAPTPCETFSYGEVEDYTVYISAPQAPIADFTADNTTIVKGESVHFTDLSLNGPTSWSWTFEGGTPATSTDQNPIVTYNEIGIYTVSLTVSNVAGSDTETKTGYITVNPPPLVFETGVLTGVGSTWQTVPLQNIYSSMVVVCSNDLGDSDYPAVTRVRNAEGNSFEVRVQNPSGAVLSGYTVHYIVVEEGYYTADYHGVQMEAQKVISQVTARAKWWKTDVREERSYINTYTNPVVLGQVMTHNDPDWSVFWACNYKVTSPPTPTSFYAGKHVGEDADYTRESETIGFIVIEQGEGLMNGIPYAAAVGPASIRGFDGKQHGGTYTFNEVPNASTAIVSVAGFNDDEGGWPELYGADFLTPMSLTLVFDEDQITDFERKHAKEQVAYLIIGQ
;
A
#
# COMPACT_ATOMS: atom_id res chain seq x y z
N MET A 1 21.05 -29.14 37.84
CA MET A 1 20.07 -28.10 38.22
C MET A 1 19.81 -27.25 36.98
N LYS A 2 18.57 -27.32 36.47
CA LYS A 2 17.85 -26.43 35.51
C LYS A 2 18.65 -25.67 34.43
N LYS A 3 18.29 -25.91 33.16
CA LYS A 3 17.63 -24.92 32.28
C LYS A 3 17.01 -25.64 31.07
N LEU A 4 15.73 -25.37 30.84
CA LEU A 4 14.84 -25.94 29.83
C LEU A 4 14.17 -24.74 29.11
N PHE A 5 14.14 -24.79 27.77
CA PHE A 5 13.18 -24.20 26.81
C PHE A 5 12.53 -22.83 27.12
N SER A 6 12.74 -21.85 26.22
CA SER A 6 11.88 -20.66 26.11
C SER A 6 10.91 -20.82 24.93
N LEU A 7 9.64 -20.81 25.29
CA LEU A 7 8.45 -20.84 24.46
C LEU A 7 8.17 -19.42 23.90
N PHE A 8 7.52 -19.36 22.74
CA PHE A 8 6.84 -18.16 22.21
C PHE A 8 6.11 -17.40 23.33
N VAL A 9 6.44 -16.12 23.50
CA VAL A 9 5.65 -15.18 24.30
C VAL A 9 5.07 -14.15 23.34
N VAL A 10 3.80 -14.35 22.97
CA VAL A 10 2.92 -13.23 22.62
C VAL A 10 2.71 -12.47 23.93
N VAL A 11 3.33 -11.30 24.06
CA VAL A 11 3.04 -10.39 25.16
C VAL A 11 1.70 -9.71 24.83
N MET A 12 0.60 -10.37 25.19
CA MET A 12 -0.62 -9.64 25.56
C MET A 12 -0.31 -8.98 26.89
N LEU A 13 0.01 -7.68 26.85
CA LEU A 13 0.11 -6.86 28.05
C LEU A 13 -1.31 -6.63 28.57
N VAL A 14 -1.66 -7.33 29.64
CA VAL A 14 -2.93 -7.16 30.35
C VAL A 14 -2.99 -5.74 30.91
N LEU A 15 -3.96 -5.00 30.39
CA LEU A 15 -4.52 -3.75 30.89
C LEU A 15 -4.53 -3.68 32.42
N GLY A 16 -3.94 -2.60 32.93
CA GLY A 16 -3.93 -2.27 34.35
C GLY A 16 -3.84 -0.77 34.56
N CYS A 17 -4.95 -0.06 34.29
CA CYS A 17 -5.28 1.30 34.72
C CYS A 17 -4.51 2.45 34.02
N THR A 18 -5.14 3.10 33.02
CA THR A 18 -5.58 4.52 33.00
C THR A 18 -6.03 4.90 31.56
N GLY A 19 -7.27 4.56 31.19
CA GLY A 19 -7.88 5.05 29.95
C GLY A 19 -8.41 6.47 30.14
N LEU A 20 -7.53 7.48 30.20
CA LEU A 20 -7.97 8.88 30.27
C LEU A 20 -7.04 9.89 29.59
N PHE A 21 -5.84 9.51 29.11
CA PHE A 21 -4.84 10.46 28.56
C PHE A 21 -3.88 9.77 27.57
N ALA A 22 -4.36 9.32 26.42
CA ALA A 22 -3.48 8.69 25.42
C ALA A 22 -3.47 9.46 24.10
N LYS A 23 -2.27 9.72 23.57
CA LYS A 23 -2.06 10.15 22.18
C LYS A 23 -2.73 9.13 21.26
N ILE A 24 -3.37 9.55 20.17
CA ILE A 24 -3.95 8.57 19.24
C ILE A 24 -2.82 7.82 18.55
N GLN A 25 -2.91 6.49 18.51
CA GLN A 25 -1.96 5.67 17.80
C GLN A 25 -2.31 5.64 16.31
N VAL A 26 -1.35 6.04 15.46
CA VAL A 26 -1.48 6.17 14.00
C VAL A 26 -0.52 5.26 13.23
N GLY A 27 0.30 4.50 13.95
CA GLY A 27 1.20 3.50 13.41
C GLY A 27 1.70 2.55 14.49
N GLU A 28 2.48 1.55 14.08
CA GLU A 28 3.13 0.61 15.00
C GLU A 28 4.62 0.44 14.67
N GLU A 29 5.40 0.13 15.70
CA GLU A 29 6.82 -0.17 15.56
C GLU A 29 7.04 -1.56 14.98
N VAL A 30 7.83 -1.64 13.93
CA VAL A 30 8.42 -2.84 13.36
C VAL A 30 9.85 -2.95 13.88
N LEU A 31 10.12 -4.02 14.65
CA LEU A 31 11.44 -4.31 15.19
C LEU A 31 12.28 -5.01 14.12
N GLU A 32 13.01 -4.22 13.35
CA GLU A 32 13.96 -4.71 12.36
C GLU A 32 15.24 -3.89 12.46
N VAL A 33 16.33 -4.56 12.85
CA VAL A 33 17.64 -3.92 12.95
C VAL A 33 18.29 -3.86 11.57
N SER A 34 18.75 -2.68 11.18
CA SER A 34 19.53 -2.44 9.98
C SER A 34 20.69 -1.50 10.29
N GLU A 35 21.89 -1.92 9.98
CA GLU A 35 23.10 -1.13 10.17
C GLU A 35 23.94 -1.15 8.90
N CYS A 36 24.70 -0.08 8.65
CA CYS A 36 25.77 -0.16 7.67
C CYS A 36 26.99 -0.87 8.30
N SER A 37 27.92 -1.34 7.47
CA SER A 37 29.20 -1.85 7.97
C SER A 37 29.87 -0.82 8.91
N HIS A 38 30.43 -1.28 10.03
CA HIS A 38 31.03 -0.41 11.04
C HIS A 38 32.51 -0.77 11.29
N PRO A 39 33.47 0.13 10.98
CA PRO A 39 33.26 1.36 10.22
C PRO A 39 32.96 1.07 8.75
N TYR A 40 32.20 1.95 8.09
CA TYR A 40 31.93 1.80 6.66
C TYR A 40 33.15 2.25 5.84
N PRO A 41 33.40 1.63 4.67
CA PRO A 41 34.55 1.98 3.86
C PRO A 41 34.37 3.39 3.30
N GLY A 42 35.32 4.30 3.57
CA GLY A 42 35.38 5.60 2.91
C GLY A 42 35.73 5.43 1.44
N VAL A 43 34.71 5.31 0.59
CA VAL A 43 34.83 5.23 -0.87
C VAL A 43 33.76 6.13 -1.46
N GLU A 44 34.16 7.01 -2.37
CA GLU A 44 33.21 7.91 -3.05
C GLU A 44 32.09 7.12 -3.74
N GLY A 45 30.84 7.44 -3.42
CA GLY A 45 29.65 6.80 -3.97
C GLY A 45 28.69 6.25 -2.91
N VAL A 46 27.74 5.44 -3.35
CA VAL A 46 26.77 4.78 -2.45
C VAL A 46 27.46 3.63 -1.74
N VAL A 47 27.56 3.71 -0.41
CA VAL A 47 28.22 2.71 0.44
C VAL A 47 27.22 1.87 1.25
N PHE A 48 25.96 2.28 1.29
CA PHE A 48 24.84 1.51 1.82
C PHE A 48 23.55 1.91 1.09
N GLU A 49 22.72 0.93 0.75
CA GLU A 49 21.36 1.16 0.26
C GLU A 49 20.44 0.07 0.81
N LYS A 50 19.28 0.46 1.36
CA LYS A 50 18.25 -0.47 1.81
C LYS A 50 16.86 0.11 1.60
N THR A 51 15.95 -0.76 1.15
CA THR A 51 14.53 -0.46 1.04
C THR A 51 13.79 -1.04 2.24
N PHE A 52 13.01 -0.20 2.92
CA PHE A 52 12.03 -0.57 3.92
C PHE A 52 10.66 -0.51 3.27
N ASN A 53 9.95 -1.63 3.19
CA ASN A 53 8.64 -1.72 2.58
C ASN A 53 7.67 -2.46 3.51
N TYR A 54 6.50 -1.89 3.69
CA TYR A 54 5.38 -2.56 4.34
C TYR A 54 4.11 -2.32 3.52
N PRO A 55 3.67 -3.28 2.69
CA PRO A 55 2.55 -3.07 1.78
C PRO A 55 1.34 -2.43 2.46
N TYR A 56 0.79 -1.41 1.81
CA TYR A 56 -0.38 -0.64 2.26
C TYR A 56 -0.16 0.28 3.47
N ALA A 57 1.06 0.42 4.00
CA ALA A 57 1.32 1.40 5.05
C ALA A 57 1.07 2.83 4.54
N GLY A 58 0.49 3.67 5.41
CA GLY A 58 0.23 5.08 5.07
C GLY A 58 1.50 5.95 5.02
N TYR A 59 2.53 5.55 5.76
CA TYR A 59 3.87 6.13 5.76
C TYR A 59 4.87 5.14 6.37
N ILE A 60 6.16 5.44 6.19
CA ILE A 60 7.28 4.79 6.86
C ILE A 60 8.11 5.85 7.60
N ALA A 61 8.39 5.64 8.89
CA ALA A 61 9.30 6.49 9.67
C ALA A 61 10.40 5.63 10.30
N LEU A 62 11.66 6.05 10.21
CA LEU A 62 12.81 5.25 10.66
C LEU A 62 13.34 5.80 11.98
N HIS A 63 13.64 4.93 12.95
CA HIS A 63 14.33 5.31 14.18
C HIS A 63 15.81 4.93 14.07
N PHE A 64 16.67 5.91 14.27
CA PHE A 64 18.11 5.72 14.39
C PHE A 64 18.46 5.71 15.87
N SER A 65 19.10 4.65 16.34
CA SER A 65 19.62 4.55 17.72
C SER A 65 21.08 5.00 17.84
N SER A 66 21.77 5.11 16.69
CA SER A 66 23.13 5.62 16.59
C SER A 66 23.36 6.20 15.20
N PHE A 67 24.12 7.30 15.11
CA PHE A 67 24.41 7.99 13.87
C PHE A 67 25.72 8.81 13.97
N GLU A 68 26.67 8.52 13.10
CA GLU A 68 27.97 9.18 12.98
C GLU A 68 28.55 8.97 11.58
N LEU A 69 28.41 9.97 10.71
CA LEU A 69 28.98 9.97 9.36
C LEU A 69 30.28 10.77 9.29
N ALA A 70 31.13 10.43 8.32
CA ALA A 70 32.33 11.20 8.02
C ALA A 70 31.99 12.59 7.46
N ASP A 71 32.89 13.55 7.64
CA ASP A 71 32.70 14.93 7.18
C ASP A 71 32.42 15.00 5.66
N GLY A 72 31.22 15.47 5.31
CA GLY A 72 30.76 15.63 3.92
C GLY A 72 29.96 14.44 3.38
N ASP A 73 29.81 13.34 4.13
CA ASP A 73 28.93 12.23 3.78
C ASP A 73 27.47 12.57 4.13
N VAL A 74 26.54 11.97 3.39
CA VAL A 74 25.11 12.23 3.51
C VAL A 74 24.34 10.92 3.56
N LEU A 75 23.43 10.79 4.53
CA LEU A 75 22.39 9.78 4.51
C LEU A 75 21.08 10.38 3.98
N GLU A 76 20.54 9.79 2.92
CA GLU A 76 19.24 10.13 2.35
C GLU A 76 18.19 9.11 2.80
N VAL A 77 17.04 9.61 3.25
CA VAL A 77 15.81 8.84 3.43
C VAL A 77 14.81 9.38 2.42
N SER A 78 14.32 8.54 1.52
CA SER A 78 13.54 8.97 0.36
C SER A 78 12.38 8.05 0.03
N ASN A 79 11.40 8.56 -0.71
CA ASN A 79 10.42 7.71 -1.40
C ASN A 79 11.01 7.13 -2.71
N PRO A 80 10.39 6.08 -3.29
CA PRO A 80 10.97 5.39 -4.46
C PRO A 80 11.22 6.25 -5.70
N ASP A 81 10.41 7.29 -5.92
CA ASP A 81 10.55 8.20 -7.06
C ASP A 81 11.50 9.38 -6.81
N GLY A 82 12.01 9.52 -5.57
CA GLY A 82 12.94 10.59 -5.16
C GLY A 82 12.32 11.99 -5.10
N THR A 83 11.00 12.12 -5.13
CA THR A 83 10.32 13.43 -5.01
C THR A 83 10.35 13.97 -3.58
N ILE A 84 10.46 13.09 -2.59
CA ILE A 84 10.65 13.43 -1.17
C ILE A 84 11.98 12.82 -0.71
N VAL A 85 12.90 13.66 -0.29
CA VAL A 85 14.23 13.26 0.19
C VAL A 85 14.59 14.08 1.43
N TYR A 86 14.86 13.39 2.54
CA TYR A 86 15.41 13.99 3.76
C TYR A 86 16.87 13.58 3.93
N GLN A 87 17.72 14.56 4.23
CA GLN A 87 19.16 14.37 4.34
C GLN A 87 19.64 14.56 5.77
N TYR A 88 20.52 13.66 6.22
CA TYR A 88 21.16 13.68 7.52
C TYR A 88 22.68 13.60 7.36
N THR A 89 23.43 14.37 8.15
CA THR A 89 24.89 14.49 8.02
C THR A 89 25.56 14.53 9.39
N GLY A 90 26.89 14.35 9.43
CA GLY A 90 27.66 14.41 10.68
C GLY A 90 27.11 13.45 11.74
N ASN A 91 26.74 13.96 12.91
CA ASN A 91 26.24 13.13 14.03
C ASN A 91 24.72 12.95 14.05
N GLY A 92 24.01 13.23 12.95
CA GLY A 92 22.58 12.90 12.82
C GLY A 92 21.68 14.09 12.60
N LYS A 93 20.57 14.12 13.35
CA LYS A 93 19.53 15.15 13.19
C LYS A 93 19.94 16.44 13.88
N VAL A 94 19.86 17.55 13.15
CA VAL A 94 20.06 18.89 13.70
C VAL A 94 18.84 19.28 14.53
N VAL A 95 19.07 19.71 15.78
CA VAL A 95 18.01 20.07 16.75
C VAL A 95 18.25 21.43 17.42
N GLY A 96 18.82 22.40 16.71
CA GLY A 96 18.90 23.79 17.21
C GLY A 96 19.55 24.79 16.27
N ASP A 97 19.17 26.06 16.44
CA ASP A 97 19.51 27.17 15.52
C ASP A 97 20.67 28.06 16.00
N GLY A 98 21.53 27.51 16.86
CA GLY A 98 22.72 28.20 17.34
C GLY A 98 23.79 28.36 16.24
N PRO A 99 24.79 29.26 16.43
CA PRO A 99 25.93 29.39 15.52
C PRO A 99 26.77 28.10 15.39
N VAL A 100 26.56 27.14 16.29
CA VAL A 100 26.99 25.74 16.17
C VAL A 100 25.73 24.88 16.25
N PRO A 101 25.35 24.17 15.17
CA PRO A 101 24.20 23.27 15.18
C PRO A 101 24.38 22.18 16.23
N VAL A 102 23.37 21.97 17.07
CA VAL A 102 23.33 20.82 17.98
C VAL A 102 22.79 19.64 17.20
N THR A 103 23.50 18.51 17.20
CA THR A 103 23.07 17.28 16.51
C THR A 103 22.84 16.17 17.53
N ILE A 104 21.79 15.38 17.32
CA ILE A 104 21.50 14.16 18.10
C ILE A 104 21.68 12.92 17.22
N SER A 105 22.24 11.87 17.82
CA SER A 105 22.51 10.60 17.15
C SER A 105 21.37 9.58 17.29
N GLU A 106 20.47 9.80 18.25
CA GLU A 106 19.27 8.99 18.46
C GLU A 106 18.04 9.83 18.08
N PHE A 107 17.32 9.44 17.04
CA PHE A 107 16.18 10.19 16.53
C PHE A 107 15.27 9.38 15.59
N TRP A 108 14.02 9.80 15.50
CA TRP A 108 13.11 9.49 14.40
C TRP A 108 13.39 10.44 13.23
N ALA A 109 13.67 9.84 12.07
CA ALA A 109 13.67 10.56 10.80
C ALA A 109 12.25 11.01 10.44
N THR A 110 12.17 12.06 9.63
CA THR A 110 10.90 12.56 9.10
C THR A 110 10.26 11.48 8.26
N HIS A 111 8.95 11.29 8.42
CA HIS A 111 8.25 10.20 7.76
C HIS A 111 8.24 10.36 6.23
N ILE A 112 8.29 9.23 5.53
CA ILE A 112 8.08 9.12 4.10
C ILE A 112 6.64 8.69 3.84
N PRO A 113 5.82 9.50 3.17
CA PRO A 113 4.47 9.10 2.78
C PRO A 113 4.47 7.85 1.89
N GLY A 114 3.49 6.98 2.10
CA GLY A 114 3.37 5.71 1.38
C GLY A 114 4.04 4.54 2.07
N ASP A 115 4.08 3.41 1.37
CA ASP A 115 4.41 2.11 1.95
C ASP A 115 5.89 1.74 1.88
N THR A 116 6.72 2.62 1.31
CA THR A 116 8.12 2.35 0.98
C THR A 116 9.02 3.55 1.29
N ALA A 117 10.11 3.31 2.02
CA ALA A 117 11.22 4.25 2.19
C ALA A 117 12.54 3.61 1.75
N ILE A 118 13.39 4.38 1.09
CA ILE A 118 14.73 3.98 0.66
C ILE A 118 15.75 4.79 1.45
N VAL A 119 16.67 4.09 2.10
CA VAL A 119 17.81 4.66 2.83
C VAL A 119 19.07 4.49 1.99
N LYS A 120 19.77 5.59 1.70
CA LYS A 120 21.06 5.58 1.00
C LYS A 120 22.11 6.33 1.80
N LEU A 121 23.25 5.70 2.06
CA LEU A 121 24.45 6.39 2.55
C LEU A 121 25.37 6.68 1.37
N ILE A 122 25.62 7.97 1.12
CA ILE A 122 26.48 8.46 0.06
C ILE A 122 27.75 9.01 0.72
N SER A 123 28.88 8.36 0.48
CA SER A 123 30.17 8.84 0.94
C SER A 123 30.83 9.72 -0.13
N ASN A 124 31.37 10.87 0.30
CA ASN A 124 32.01 11.88 -0.58
C ASN A 124 33.51 12.03 -0.29
N ASN A 125 34.08 11.13 0.50
CA ASN A 125 35.48 11.16 0.88
C ASN A 125 36.00 9.73 1.09
N THR A 126 37.27 9.61 1.48
CA THR A 126 37.92 8.32 1.74
C THR A 126 38.11 8.02 3.23
N ASN A 127 37.44 8.75 4.11
CA ASN A 127 37.50 8.58 5.55
C ASN A 127 36.46 7.54 5.98
N ASN A 128 36.86 6.72 6.94
CA ASN A 128 35.97 5.77 7.58
C ASN A 128 35.23 6.46 8.73
N ALA A 129 33.95 6.17 8.89
CA ALA A 129 33.18 6.53 10.07
C ALA A 129 32.30 5.36 10.52
N PHE A 130 31.69 5.53 11.69
CA PHE A 130 30.96 4.49 12.37
C PHE A 130 29.55 4.27 11.81
N GLY A 131 29.02 5.19 11.00
CA GLY A 131 27.80 5.00 10.25
C GLY A 131 26.56 5.14 11.12
N PHE A 132 25.59 4.24 10.98
CA PHE A 132 24.34 4.34 11.71
C PHE A 132 23.73 2.97 12.04
N VAL A 133 22.83 2.96 13.01
CA VAL A 133 21.98 1.81 13.36
C VAL A 133 20.53 2.25 13.37
N ILE A 134 19.73 1.65 12.49
CA ILE A 134 18.27 1.65 12.57
C ILE A 134 17.89 0.45 13.42
N ASP A 135 17.39 0.66 14.63
CA ASP A 135 16.98 -0.42 15.54
C ASP A 135 15.50 -0.80 15.37
N LYS A 136 14.70 0.13 14.86
CA LYS A 136 13.28 -0.03 14.58
C LYS A 136 12.79 1.00 13.57
N TRP A 137 11.61 0.76 13.04
CA TRP A 137 10.91 1.72 12.19
C TRP A 137 9.41 1.61 12.41
N ALA A 138 8.65 2.64 12.07
CA ALA A 138 7.21 2.66 12.20
C ALA A 138 6.55 2.49 10.83
N ARG A 139 5.49 1.68 10.80
CA ARG A 139 4.55 1.66 9.68
C ARG A 139 3.29 2.43 10.08
N GLY A 140 2.87 3.37 9.24
CA GLY A 140 1.58 4.02 9.38
C GLY A 140 0.44 3.05 9.09
N TYR A 141 -0.63 3.12 9.86
CA TYR A 141 -1.81 2.29 9.61
C TYR A 141 -2.43 2.59 8.24
N ALA A 142 -2.90 1.54 7.56
CA ALA A 142 -3.58 1.65 6.28
C ALA A 142 -4.96 2.29 6.42
N ARG A 143 -5.55 2.75 5.30
CA ARG A 143 -6.90 3.35 5.27
C ARG A 143 -7.93 2.43 5.94
N GLY A 144 -8.64 2.94 6.95
CA GLY A 144 -9.66 2.22 7.73
C GLY A 144 -9.15 1.35 8.89
N GLN A 145 -7.83 1.14 9.03
CA GLN A 145 -7.28 0.36 10.16
C GLN A 145 -7.37 1.10 11.50
N ILE A 146 -7.24 2.44 11.49
CA ILE A 146 -7.43 3.29 12.69
C ILE A 146 -8.86 3.11 13.21
N GLU A 147 -9.87 3.14 12.34
CA GLU A 147 -11.28 2.93 12.70
C GLU A 147 -11.54 1.52 13.23
N ALA A 148 -10.92 0.49 12.64
CA ALA A 148 -11.06 -0.89 13.08
C ALA A 148 -10.40 -1.15 14.46
N LEU A 149 -9.29 -0.47 14.76
CA LEU A 149 -8.66 -0.48 16.08
C LEU A 149 -9.53 0.24 17.12
N LEU A 150 -10.10 1.39 16.76
CA LEU A 150 -11.02 2.16 17.60
C LEU A 150 -12.38 1.46 17.83
N ALA A 151 -12.80 0.60 16.90
CA ALA A 151 -14.04 -0.17 17.01
C ALA A 151 -13.92 -1.46 17.87
N GLY A 152 -12.69 -1.91 18.14
CA GLY A 152 -12.40 -3.19 18.82
C GLY A 152 -12.32 -3.13 20.34
N GLU A 153 -12.27 -1.93 20.94
CA GLU A 153 -12.32 -1.75 22.38
C GLU A 153 -13.74 -1.29 22.79
N GLU A 154 -14.45 -2.12 23.54
CA GLU A 154 -15.81 -1.84 24.06
C GLU A 154 -15.90 -0.60 25.00
N ASP A 155 -14.83 0.19 25.14
CA ASP A 155 -14.78 1.46 25.89
C ASP A 155 -14.20 2.64 25.07
N ALA A 156 -13.68 2.42 23.85
CA ALA A 156 -13.07 3.48 23.02
C ALA A 156 -14.05 4.19 22.07
N GLN A 157 -15.33 3.81 22.06
CA GLN A 157 -16.28 4.29 21.06
C GLN A 157 -16.66 5.78 21.14
N LEU A 158 -16.34 6.54 22.19
CA LEU A 158 -17.00 7.83 22.40
C LEU A 158 -16.17 8.86 23.17
N GLU A 159 -14.84 8.92 23.03
CA GLU A 159 -14.13 9.90 23.86
C GLU A 159 -14.58 11.34 23.56
N ALA A 160 -15.09 11.72 22.39
CA ALA A 160 -15.34 13.16 22.19
C ALA A 160 -16.47 13.61 21.24
N ILE A 161 -17.23 12.66 20.67
CA ILE A 161 -18.41 13.01 19.87
C ILE A 161 -19.62 13.12 20.81
N CYS A 162 -20.18 14.31 20.94
CA CYS A 162 -21.29 14.62 21.84
C CYS A 162 -22.63 14.53 21.11
N GLY A 163 -22.97 13.31 20.70
CA GLY A 163 -24.17 13.02 19.92
C GLY A 163 -23.82 12.37 18.59
N THR A 164 -24.27 12.99 17.52
CA THR A 164 -23.85 12.74 16.14
C THR A 164 -22.64 13.61 15.81
N ASP A 165 -21.86 13.18 14.81
CA ASP A 165 -20.68 13.94 14.42
C ASP A 165 -21.06 15.14 13.53
N ASP A 166 -20.91 16.34 14.08
CA ASP A 166 -21.22 17.62 13.44
C ASP A 166 -19.99 18.32 12.83
N LYS A 167 -18.81 17.71 12.90
CA LYS A 167 -17.57 18.28 12.35
C LYS A 167 -17.63 18.34 10.83
N LYS A 168 -17.00 19.37 10.26
CA LYS A 168 -16.83 19.51 8.81
C LYS A 168 -15.38 19.76 8.44
N TRP A 169 -14.99 19.35 7.24
CA TRP A 169 -13.66 19.65 6.70
C TRP A 169 -13.39 21.15 6.73
N ALA A 170 -12.17 21.54 7.08
CA ALA A 170 -11.79 22.96 7.19
C ALA A 170 -12.04 23.72 5.89
N LYS A 171 -11.85 23.06 4.75
CA LYS A 171 -12.08 23.62 3.42
C LYS A 171 -13.54 24.02 3.16
N CYS A 172 -14.50 23.51 3.93
CA CYS A 172 -15.90 23.98 3.90
C CYS A 172 -16.08 25.43 4.36
N TYR A 173 -15.07 25.99 5.00
CA TYR A 173 -15.07 27.33 5.57
C TYR A 173 -14.07 28.26 4.88
N GLU A 174 -13.56 27.89 3.70
CA GLU A 174 -12.46 28.59 3.00
C GLU A 174 -12.66 30.11 2.88
N ASP A 175 -13.91 30.54 2.67
CA ASP A 175 -14.29 31.94 2.61
C ASP A 175 -14.62 32.53 4.00
N SER A 176 -13.97 32.12 5.09
CA SER A 176 -14.27 32.65 6.43
C SER A 176 -13.03 32.94 7.27
N VAL A 177 -13.17 33.88 8.21
CA VAL A 177 -12.14 34.17 9.23
C VAL A 177 -11.77 32.92 10.04
N MET A 178 -12.73 32.00 10.27
CA MET A 178 -12.45 30.75 10.98
C MET A 178 -11.44 29.88 10.24
N TYR A 179 -11.50 29.85 8.91
CA TYR A 179 -10.51 29.13 8.10
C TYR A 179 -9.15 29.81 8.13
N ASP A 180 -9.11 31.15 8.06
CA ASP A 180 -7.85 31.90 8.21
C ASP A 180 -7.17 31.60 9.56
N LYS A 181 -7.94 31.49 10.65
CA LYS A 181 -7.42 31.04 11.95
C LYS A 181 -7.05 29.56 11.95
N ALA A 182 -7.80 28.70 11.28
CA ALA A 182 -7.51 27.25 11.22
C ALA A 182 -6.19 26.93 10.49
N ARG A 183 -5.70 27.81 9.61
CA ARG A 183 -4.41 27.64 8.91
C ARG A 183 -3.21 27.56 9.86
N THR A 184 -3.32 28.10 11.07
CA THR A 184 -2.26 28.07 12.09
C THR A 184 -2.16 26.71 12.79
N VAL A 185 -3.10 25.80 12.55
CA VAL A 185 -3.20 24.49 13.20
C VAL A 185 -2.47 23.43 12.38
N CYS A 186 -1.66 22.64 13.06
CA CYS A 186 -0.84 21.57 12.49
C CYS A 186 -1.19 20.21 13.09
N ARG A 187 -0.96 19.16 12.29
CA ARG A 187 -0.97 17.77 12.72
C ARG A 187 0.42 17.41 13.23
N LEU A 188 0.47 16.74 14.38
CA LEU A 188 1.71 16.28 14.99
C LEU A 188 1.87 14.78 14.75
N LEU A 189 3.00 14.34 14.21
CA LEU A 189 3.42 12.93 14.24
C LEU A 189 4.58 12.79 15.23
N ILE A 190 4.32 12.10 16.34
CA ILE A 190 5.18 12.06 17.52
C ILE A 190 5.79 10.66 17.61
N ALA A 191 7.13 10.62 17.63
CA ALA A 191 7.92 9.38 17.71
C ALA A 191 7.47 8.31 16.69
N GLY A 192 7.13 8.76 15.47
CA GLY A 192 6.76 7.90 14.34
C GLY A 192 5.45 7.11 14.46
N THR A 193 4.74 7.13 15.59
CA THR A 193 3.61 6.20 15.83
C THR A 193 2.37 6.84 16.45
N SER A 194 2.51 8.02 17.06
CA SER A 194 1.43 8.68 17.80
C SER A 194 1.12 10.06 17.22
N ALA A 195 -0.09 10.57 17.43
CA ALA A 195 -0.48 11.87 16.91
C ALA A 195 -1.31 12.72 17.86
N CYS A 196 -1.23 14.04 17.64
CA CYS A 196 -1.97 15.08 18.34
C CYS A 196 -2.18 16.30 17.40
N THR A 197 -2.83 17.33 17.92
CA THR A 197 -2.95 18.64 17.27
C THR A 197 -2.03 19.67 17.95
N GLY A 198 -1.43 20.55 17.17
CA GLY A 198 -0.70 21.72 17.67
C GLY A 198 -1.06 22.99 16.89
N TRP A 199 -0.68 24.16 17.37
CA TRP A 199 -1.02 25.43 16.68
C TRP A 199 -0.09 26.60 17.03
N LEU A 200 0.09 27.54 16.10
CA LEU A 200 1.00 28.68 16.28
C LEU A 200 0.44 29.75 17.24
N LEU A 201 1.21 30.08 18.28
CA LEU A 201 0.93 31.11 19.28
C LEU A 201 1.90 32.30 19.13
N GLY A 202 1.34 33.50 18.95
CA GLY A 202 2.13 34.73 18.83
C GLY A 202 3.00 34.78 17.56
N SER A 203 3.73 35.88 17.39
CA SER A 203 4.41 36.22 16.13
C SER A 203 5.79 35.59 15.95
N GLU A 204 6.20 34.68 16.84
CA GLU A 204 7.58 34.19 16.95
C GLU A 204 7.80 32.74 16.53
N GLY A 205 6.75 32.04 16.05
CA GLY A 205 6.86 30.64 15.60
C GLY A 205 6.76 29.61 16.72
N HIS A 206 6.11 29.96 17.83
CA HIS A 206 5.86 29.00 18.90
C HIS A 206 4.63 28.17 18.61
N VAL A 207 4.68 26.86 18.88
CA VAL A 207 3.57 25.92 18.80
C VAL A 207 3.08 25.57 20.20
N MET A 208 1.77 25.65 20.41
CA MET A 208 1.08 25.16 21.60
C MET A 208 0.47 23.77 21.35
N THR A 209 0.55 22.89 22.35
CA THR A 209 -0.15 21.59 22.40
C THR A 209 -0.28 21.14 23.88
N ASN A 210 -0.69 19.89 24.15
CA ASN A 210 -0.76 19.34 25.49
C ASN A 210 0.58 18.75 25.99
N HIS A 211 0.74 18.66 27.32
CA HIS A 211 1.87 17.95 27.94
C HIS A 211 1.84 16.46 27.60
N HIS A 212 0.67 15.83 27.65
CA HIS A 212 0.55 14.41 27.30
C HIS A 212 0.83 14.13 25.81
N CYS A 213 0.89 15.16 24.95
CA CYS A 213 1.35 15.05 23.57
C CYS A 213 2.88 15.20 23.49
N ILE A 214 3.43 16.30 24.02
CA ILE A 214 4.87 16.58 24.05
C ILE A 214 5.23 17.03 25.46
N GLY A 215 5.71 16.12 26.31
CA GLY A 215 6.06 16.41 27.70
C GLY A 215 7.57 16.56 27.92
N THR A 216 8.38 16.20 26.94
CA THR A 216 9.85 16.18 27.03
C THR A 216 10.51 16.80 25.80
N GLN A 217 11.75 17.25 25.96
CA GLN A 217 12.56 17.75 24.84
C GLN A 217 12.81 16.65 23.80
N ASP A 218 12.94 15.39 24.21
CA ASP A 218 13.15 14.27 23.30
C ASP A 218 11.92 14.03 22.41
N GLU A 219 10.70 14.16 22.95
CA GLU A 219 9.48 14.12 22.13
C GLU A 219 9.40 15.32 21.17
N ALA A 220 9.77 16.52 21.62
CA ALA A 220 9.80 17.71 20.76
C ALA A 220 10.84 17.55 19.62
N ASN A 221 11.98 16.91 19.89
CA ASN A 221 13.00 16.59 18.89
C ASN A 221 12.57 15.50 17.89
N ASN A 222 11.54 14.73 18.21
CA ASN A 222 11.05 13.58 17.45
C ASN A 222 9.58 13.77 17.04
N THR A 223 9.20 15.00 16.72
CA THR A 223 7.86 15.33 16.24
C THR A 223 7.92 16.00 14.87
N ASP A 224 7.18 15.49 13.90
CA ASP A 224 6.91 16.20 12.65
C ASP A 224 5.72 17.16 12.84
N TYR A 225 5.90 18.43 12.47
CA TYR A 225 4.92 19.51 12.55
C TYR A 225 4.35 19.79 11.16
N GLU A 226 3.23 19.16 10.82
CA GLU A 226 2.65 19.17 9.49
C GLU A 226 1.51 20.19 9.38
N PHE A 227 1.73 21.26 8.62
CA PHE A 227 0.74 22.31 8.37
C PHE A 227 -0.06 22.04 7.10
N MET A 228 -1.29 22.54 7.04
CA MET A 228 -2.16 22.41 5.85
C MET A 228 -2.47 20.96 5.42
N ALA A 229 -2.43 20.00 6.35
CA ALA A 229 -2.97 18.67 6.12
C ALA A 229 -4.51 18.73 6.01
N GLU A 230 -5.03 19.07 4.84
CA GLU A 230 -6.46 19.27 4.57
C GLU A 230 -6.81 19.05 3.11
N GLY A 231 -8.10 18.86 2.83
CA GLY A 231 -8.59 18.56 1.48
C GLY A 231 -8.58 19.76 0.54
N ALA A 232 -8.48 19.50 -0.76
CA ALA A 232 -8.52 20.53 -1.80
C ALA A 232 -9.91 21.20 -1.90
N THR A 233 -10.97 20.48 -1.53
CA THR A 233 -12.36 20.97 -1.52
C THR A 233 -13.08 20.56 -0.22
N CYS A 234 -14.22 21.18 0.07
CA CYS A 234 -15.10 20.79 1.18
C CYS A 234 -15.60 19.33 1.14
N THR A 235 -15.57 18.69 -0.02
CA THR A 235 -16.02 17.31 -0.21
C THR A 235 -14.88 16.31 -0.33
N THR A 236 -13.63 16.78 -0.30
CA THR A 236 -12.46 15.89 -0.36
C THR A 236 -12.42 15.03 0.89
N ASP A 237 -12.46 13.72 0.71
CA ASP A 237 -12.40 12.78 1.82
C ASP A 237 -10.96 12.63 2.34
N CYS A 238 -10.72 13.16 3.53
CA CYS A 238 -9.43 13.09 4.22
C CYS A 238 -9.46 12.15 5.44
N SER A 239 -10.41 11.20 5.51
CA SER A 239 -10.65 10.30 6.67
C SER A 239 -9.62 9.18 6.85
N SER A 240 -8.36 9.44 6.52
CA SER A 240 -7.24 8.55 6.86
C SER A 240 -5.93 9.33 6.95
N TRP A 241 -4.94 8.74 7.64
CA TRP A 241 -3.62 9.33 7.70
C TRP A 241 -3.04 9.50 6.30
N GLY A 242 -2.45 10.67 6.02
CA GLY A 242 -1.80 10.94 4.73
C GLY A 242 -2.74 11.07 3.51
N ALA A 243 -4.07 10.87 3.64
CA ALA A 243 -5.01 11.04 2.52
C ALA A 243 -5.01 12.48 1.97
N CYS A 244 -4.80 13.44 2.86
CA CYS A 244 -4.62 14.85 2.54
C CYS A 244 -3.31 15.30 3.20
N PRO A 245 -2.16 15.12 2.51
CA PRO A 245 -0.87 15.47 3.06
C PRO A 245 -0.72 16.99 3.14
N GLY A 246 -0.09 17.45 4.21
CA GLY A 246 0.34 18.82 4.40
C GLY A 246 1.83 19.00 4.10
N ILE A 247 2.39 20.09 4.62
CA ILE A 247 3.81 20.40 4.56
C ILE A 247 4.40 20.20 5.95
N VAL A 248 5.40 19.34 6.08
CA VAL A 248 6.19 19.20 7.31
C VAL A 248 7.17 20.36 7.39
N GLU A 249 6.83 21.39 8.16
CA GLU A 249 7.63 22.62 8.28
C GLU A 249 8.81 22.46 9.25
N ALA A 250 8.70 21.52 10.18
CA ALA A 250 9.77 21.15 11.09
C ALA A 250 9.63 19.69 11.51
N SER A 251 10.75 19.04 11.80
CA SER A 251 10.78 17.70 12.41
C SER A 251 11.36 17.69 13.82
N TYR A 252 11.60 18.89 14.39
CA TYR A 252 12.02 19.08 15.77
C TYR A 252 11.54 20.45 16.27
N GLY A 253 11.55 20.64 17.59
CA GLY A 253 11.34 21.95 18.20
C GLY A 253 11.98 22.04 19.59
N ASN A 254 12.25 23.27 20.04
CA ASN A 254 12.79 23.54 21.37
C ASN A 254 11.65 23.67 22.38
N LEU A 255 11.58 22.77 23.37
CA LEU A 255 10.57 22.81 24.43
C LEU A 255 10.85 23.99 25.36
N VAL A 256 10.08 25.06 25.20
CA VAL A 256 10.20 26.29 26.00
C VAL A 256 9.65 26.07 27.40
N LYS A 257 8.46 25.47 27.49
CA LYS A 257 7.77 25.24 28.76
C LYS A 257 6.76 24.10 28.64
N THR A 258 6.58 23.35 29.71
CA THR A 258 5.54 22.33 29.81
C THR A 258 5.09 22.18 31.26
N ASP A 259 3.84 21.77 31.48
CA ASP A 259 3.34 21.46 32.81
C ASP A 259 2.41 20.24 32.78
N TYR A 260 2.71 19.26 33.64
CA TYR A 260 1.92 18.02 33.74
C TYR A 260 0.52 18.25 34.32
N ASN A 261 0.36 19.17 35.28
CA ASN A 261 -0.94 19.37 35.93
C ASN A 261 -1.87 20.20 35.06
N LEU A 262 -1.36 21.27 34.45
CA LEU A 262 -2.12 22.09 33.51
C LEU A 262 -2.19 21.46 32.11
N ASP A 263 -1.44 20.41 31.84
CA ASP A 263 -1.43 19.65 30.58
C ASP A 263 -1.26 20.52 29.33
N TYR A 264 -0.25 21.39 29.34
CA TYR A 264 0.13 22.19 28.18
C TYR A 264 1.64 22.14 27.94
N SER A 265 2.02 22.39 26.68
CA SER A 265 3.40 22.56 26.24
C SER A 265 3.51 23.68 25.22
N LEU A 266 4.56 24.48 25.36
CA LEU A 266 4.99 25.53 24.45
C LEU A 266 6.32 25.12 23.83
N ILE A 267 6.36 25.02 22.51
CA ILE A 267 7.53 24.61 21.72
C ILE A 267 7.89 25.74 20.77
N LEU A 268 9.17 26.07 20.60
CA LEU A 268 9.64 26.99 19.57
C LEU A 268 10.14 26.18 18.36
N LEU A 269 9.58 26.46 17.18
CA LEU A 269 10.03 25.86 15.93
C LEU A 269 11.34 26.51 15.45
N PRO A 270 12.17 25.77 14.68
CA PRO A 270 13.45 26.29 14.20
C PRO A 270 13.33 27.39 13.14
N THR A 271 12.19 27.45 12.45
CA THR A 271 11.88 28.51 11.49
C THR A 271 10.58 29.18 11.89
N ASN A 272 10.58 30.52 11.91
CA ASN A 272 9.37 31.28 12.15
C ASN A 272 8.51 31.32 10.87
N ILE A 273 7.46 30.51 10.86
CA ILE A 273 6.52 30.32 9.74
C ILE A 273 5.21 31.13 9.88
N THR A 274 5.14 32.04 10.87
CA THR A 274 3.92 32.82 11.15
C THR A 274 3.52 33.76 10.01
N SER A 275 4.46 34.18 9.15
CA SER A 275 4.13 34.96 7.94
C SER A 275 3.36 34.15 6.89
N THR A 276 3.49 32.83 6.91
CA THR A 276 2.86 31.91 5.94
C THR A 276 1.46 31.49 6.40
N TYR A 277 1.33 31.19 7.70
CA TYR A 277 0.12 30.58 8.27
C TYR A 277 -0.65 31.50 9.21
N GLY A 278 -0.08 32.63 9.62
CA GLY A 278 -0.59 33.46 10.70
C GLY A 278 -0.22 32.91 12.08
N TYR A 279 -0.88 33.43 13.11
CA TYR A 279 -0.79 32.95 14.49
C TYR A 279 -2.09 33.23 15.24
N LEU A 280 -2.32 32.48 16.31
CA LEU A 280 -3.42 32.72 17.24
C LEU A 280 -2.94 33.48 18.47
N GLN A 281 -3.89 34.07 19.18
CA GLN A 281 -3.64 34.78 20.43
C GLN A 281 -4.57 34.26 21.51
N PHE A 282 -4.05 34.24 22.73
CA PHE A 282 -4.78 33.96 23.95
C PHE A 282 -5.73 35.10 24.32
N ARG A 283 -6.86 34.75 24.93
CA ARG A 283 -7.67 35.70 25.67
C ARG A 283 -7.27 35.76 27.13
N ASP A 284 -7.09 36.97 27.65
CA ASP A 284 -6.72 37.23 29.05
C ASP A 284 -7.87 37.11 30.06
N THR A 285 -9.11 36.99 29.58
CA THR A 285 -10.30 36.80 30.41
C THR A 285 -10.94 35.43 30.18
N LEU A 286 -11.59 34.88 31.22
CA LEU A 286 -12.41 33.67 31.08
C LEU A 286 -13.58 33.91 30.10
N PRO A 287 -14.00 32.89 29.33
CA PRO A 287 -15.19 32.98 28.52
C PRO A 287 -16.46 33.01 29.39
N THR A 288 -17.59 33.36 28.78
CA THR A 288 -18.90 33.36 29.45
C THR A 288 -19.75 32.15 29.05
N ILE A 289 -20.62 31.67 29.96
CA ILE A 289 -21.55 30.58 29.63
C ILE A 289 -22.48 31.03 28.50
N GLY A 290 -22.63 30.19 27.47
CA GLY A 290 -23.42 30.44 26.27
C GLY A 290 -22.66 31.15 25.14
N GLU A 291 -21.39 31.51 25.38
CA GLU A 291 -20.53 32.08 24.35
C GLU A 291 -20.26 31.09 23.23
N LYS A 292 -20.36 31.55 21.97
CA LYS A 292 -20.20 30.70 20.78
C LYS A 292 -18.72 30.42 20.52
N ILE A 293 -18.41 29.19 20.14
CA ILE A 293 -17.05 28.74 19.89
C ILE A 293 -16.93 27.95 18.59
N TYR A 294 -15.69 27.78 18.13
CA TYR A 294 -15.31 26.80 17.14
C TYR A 294 -13.94 26.20 17.46
N ILE A 295 -13.68 24.98 16.99
CA ILE A 295 -12.44 24.24 17.26
C ILE A 295 -11.85 23.72 15.94
N PRO A 296 -10.77 24.32 15.42
CA PRO A 296 -9.96 23.73 14.35
C PRO A 296 -9.03 22.65 14.92
N GLN A 297 -9.02 21.47 14.31
CA GLN A 297 -8.42 20.26 14.90
C GLN A 297 -8.09 19.17 13.87
N HIS A 298 -7.31 18.16 14.28
CA HIS A 298 -7.05 16.93 13.52
C HIS A 298 -7.65 15.69 14.22
N PRO A 299 -8.98 15.52 14.22
CA PRO A 299 -9.65 14.36 14.79
C PRO A 299 -9.31 13.10 13.97
N GLY A 300 -9.09 11.97 14.63
CA GLY A 300 -8.52 10.75 14.03
C GLY A 300 -7.07 10.90 13.56
N ALA A 301 -6.45 12.06 13.79
CA ALA A 301 -5.26 12.54 13.08
C ALA A 301 -5.41 12.58 11.55
N TYR A 302 -6.64 12.80 11.09
CA TYR A 302 -7.02 12.91 9.69
C TYR A 302 -6.78 14.32 9.16
N GLY A 303 -7.32 14.63 7.97
CA GLY A 303 -7.34 15.99 7.46
C GLY A 303 -8.02 16.96 8.43
N LYS A 304 -7.66 18.24 8.37
CA LYS A 304 -8.14 19.27 9.27
C LYS A 304 -9.66 19.43 9.21
N GLN A 305 -10.30 19.48 10.38
CA GLN A 305 -11.73 19.69 10.53
C GLN A 305 -12.02 20.83 11.52
N LEU A 306 -13.19 21.45 11.39
CA LEU A 306 -13.72 22.43 12.33
C LEU A 306 -14.99 21.86 12.99
N ALA A 307 -15.02 21.92 14.32
CA ALA A 307 -16.25 21.76 15.09
C ALA A 307 -16.87 23.14 15.30
N LEU A 308 -17.91 23.46 14.53
CA LEU A 308 -18.67 24.71 14.65
C LEU A 308 -20.07 24.49 15.24
N ALA A 309 -20.75 23.42 14.84
CA ALA A 309 -22.08 23.08 15.33
C ALA A 309 -22.01 22.03 16.44
N SER A 310 -23.14 21.83 17.12
CA SER A 310 -23.35 20.74 18.08
C SER A 310 -24.84 20.44 18.14
N ASP A 311 -25.20 19.16 18.12
CA ASP A 311 -26.56 18.66 18.34
C ASP A 311 -27.26 19.27 19.56
N THR A 312 -26.49 19.56 20.61
CA THR A 312 -27.02 20.12 21.86
C THR A 312 -27.31 21.62 21.75
N ASP A 313 -26.49 22.37 21.01
CA ASP A 313 -26.51 23.84 20.98
C ASP A 313 -27.09 24.44 19.69
N GLY A 314 -27.27 23.62 18.65
CA GLY A 314 -27.73 24.00 17.32
C GLY A 314 -26.59 24.44 16.39
N PRO A 315 -26.77 25.49 15.55
CA PRO A 315 -25.81 25.82 14.49
C PRO A 315 -24.45 26.34 14.97
N PHE A 316 -24.31 26.60 16.28
CA PHE A 316 -23.08 27.05 16.91
C PHE A 316 -22.90 26.36 18.26
N ALA A 317 -21.79 25.66 18.45
CA ALA A 317 -21.37 25.12 19.73
C ALA A 317 -21.08 26.25 20.72
N LYS A 318 -21.31 26.00 22.02
CA LYS A 318 -21.17 27.02 23.06
C LYS A 318 -20.39 26.54 24.27
N ILE A 319 -19.89 27.50 25.04
CA ILE A 319 -19.40 27.26 26.39
C ILE A 319 -20.57 26.85 27.29
N TYR A 320 -20.54 25.61 27.76
CA TYR A 320 -21.51 25.05 28.69
C TYR A 320 -21.19 25.42 30.14
N SER A 321 -19.90 25.42 30.50
CA SER A 321 -19.44 25.61 31.87
C SER A 321 -18.04 26.20 31.89
N THR A 322 -17.70 26.94 32.95
CA THR A 322 -16.38 27.57 33.15
C THR A 322 -15.63 26.98 34.35
N ASN A 323 -16.15 25.91 34.93
CA ASN A 323 -15.62 25.30 36.15
C ASN A 323 -16.02 23.81 36.22
N GLU A 324 -15.86 23.10 35.11
CA GLU A 324 -15.95 21.65 35.12
C GLU A 324 -14.83 21.05 36.00
N PRO A 325 -15.04 19.85 36.56
CA PRO A 325 -13.97 19.12 37.23
C PRO A 325 -12.77 19.01 36.28
N PRO A 326 -11.56 19.40 36.72
CA PRO A 326 -10.39 19.31 35.87
C PRO A 326 -10.07 17.85 35.57
N CYS A 327 -9.63 17.54 34.37
CA CYS A 327 -9.28 16.17 34.00
C CYS A 327 -7.99 15.73 34.68
N ILE A 328 -7.03 16.65 34.70
CA ILE A 328 -5.75 16.55 35.39
C ILE A 328 -5.52 17.87 36.13
N GLY A 329 -4.93 17.81 37.33
CA GLY A 329 -5.10 18.82 38.38
C GLY A 329 -5.03 20.28 37.92
N GLY A 330 -5.98 21.12 38.30
CA GLY A 330 -6.02 22.51 37.83
C GLY A 330 -7.11 23.34 38.51
N PRO A 331 -7.31 24.60 38.09
CA PRO A 331 -8.28 25.52 38.69
C PRO A 331 -9.74 25.26 38.28
N GLY A 332 -10.01 24.28 37.40
CA GLY A 332 -11.32 23.94 36.82
C GLY A 332 -11.33 24.18 35.31
N ASP A 333 -11.98 23.29 34.54
CA ASP A 333 -11.94 23.30 33.08
C ASP A 333 -13.12 24.06 32.46
N ILE A 334 -12.93 24.50 31.22
CA ILE A 334 -13.99 25.04 30.36
C ILE A 334 -14.69 23.87 29.65
N GLY A 335 -15.99 23.70 29.87
CA GLY A 335 -16.80 22.63 29.29
C GLY A 335 -17.61 23.10 28.07
N TYR A 336 -17.73 22.25 27.05
CA TYR A 336 -18.50 22.50 25.81
C TYR A 336 -18.94 21.18 25.15
N TYR A 337 -19.91 21.25 24.22
CA TYR A 337 -20.41 20.10 23.45
C TYR A 337 -19.95 20.08 21.99
N ALA A 338 -18.98 20.91 21.62
CA ALA A 338 -18.33 20.83 20.31
C ALA A 338 -17.60 19.49 20.18
N ASP A 339 -17.83 18.76 19.09
CA ASP A 339 -17.23 17.44 18.88
C ASP A 339 -15.72 17.51 18.74
N THR A 340 -15.06 16.52 19.32
CA THR A 340 -13.63 16.24 19.12
C THR A 340 -13.46 14.74 18.83
N ALA A 341 -12.23 14.23 18.70
CA ALA A 341 -11.96 12.78 18.66
C ALA A 341 -10.51 12.52 19.12
N GLY A 342 -10.07 11.26 19.14
CA GLY A 342 -8.65 10.96 19.33
C GLY A 342 -7.80 11.74 18.31
N GLY A 343 -6.69 12.34 18.75
CA GLY A 343 -5.86 13.25 17.92
C GLY A 343 -6.23 14.73 18.04
N SER A 344 -7.41 15.07 18.56
CA SER A 344 -7.81 16.45 18.85
C SER A 344 -7.12 17.05 20.07
N SER A 345 -6.42 16.26 20.89
CA SER A 345 -5.60 16.75 21.99
C SER A 345 -4.67 17.88 21.55
N GLY A 346 -4.73 19.00 22.26
CA GLY A 346 -3.93 20.20 22.01
C GLY A 346 -4.62 21.23 21.12
N SER A 347 -5.82 20.95 20.63
CA SER A 347 -6.56 21.86 19.76
C SER A 347 -6.97 23.16 20.48
N PRO A 348 -6.91 24.32 19.80
CA PRO A 348 -7.38 25.57 20.36
C PRO A 348 -8.91 25.65 20.32
N VAL A 349 -9.53 26.06 21.43
CA VAL A 349 -10.95 26.44 21.46
C VAL A 349 -11.03 27.94 21.31
N LEU A 350 -11.57 28.43 20.19
CA LEU A 350 -11.68 29.86 19.90
C LEU A 350 -13.11 30.33 20.10
N ALA A 351 -13.32 31.52 20.64
CA ALA A 351 -14.66 32.11 20.51
C ALA A 351 -14.87 32.72 19.14
N LEU A 352 -16.12 32.61 18.69
CA LEU A 352 -16.54 33.04 17.37
C LEU A 352 -16.49 34.58 17.21
N ASP A 353 -16.75 35.33 18.28
CA ASP A 353 -16.93 36.79 18.19
C ASP A 353 -15.62 37.56 18.05
N ASP A 354 -14.54 37.08 18.69
CA ASP A 354 -13.24 37.77 18.75
C ASP A 354 -12.06 36.94 18.22
N ASN A 355 -12.29 35.66 17.91
CA ASN A 355 -11.31 34.70 17.41
C ASN A 355 -10.08 34.51 18.33
N TYR A 356 -10.23 34.77 19.64
CA TYR A 356 -9.21 34.45 20.62
C TYR A 356 -9.41 33.06 21.22
N VAL A 357 -8.28 32.42 21.54
CA VAL A 357 -8.28 31.13 22.21
C VAL A 357 -8.71 31.32 23.67
N VAL A 358 -9.76 30.60 24.07
CA VAL A 358 -10.35 30.64 25.41
C VAL A 358 -10.07 29.41 26.24
N ALA A 359 -9.82 28.27 25.58
CA ALA A 359 -9.39 27.04 26.22
C ALA A 359 -8.44 26.24 25.32
N LEU A 360 -7.62 25.40 25.94
CA LEU A 360 -6.82 24.38 25.26
C LEU A 360 -7.50 23.01 25.45
N HIS A 361 -8.00 22.40 24.38
CA HIS A 361 -8.64 21.09 24.48
C HIS A 361 -7.65 20.04 24.99
N HIS A 362 -8.03 19.29 26.02
CA HIS A 362 -7.18 18.27 26.63
C HIS A 362 -7.94 17.08 27.24
N CYS A 363 -9.27 17.11 27.22
CA CYS A 363 -10.05 15.97 27.64
C CYS A 363 -11.29 15.75 26.79
N ALA A 364 -11.48 14.46 26.56
CA ALA A 364 -12.48 13.91 25.71
C ALA A 364 -13.42 13.07 26.61
N ASN A 365 -14.52 13.69 27.03
CA ASN A 365 -15.72 13.01 27.54
C ASN A 365 -16.86 14.02 27.55
N CYS A 366 -18.08 13.69 27.11
CA CYS A 366 -19.12 14.72 27.01
C CYS A 366 -19.67 15.18 28.37
N PRO A 367 -19.69 16.50 28.67
CA PRO A 367 -19.22 17.62 27.83
C PRO A 367 -17.69 17.69 27.73
N ASN A 368 -17.15 17.85 26.52
CA ASN A 368 -15.71 17.99 26.27
C ASN A 368 -15.11 19.15 27.08
N ARG A 369 -13.83 19.02 27.45
CA ARG A 369 -13.18 19.93 28.40
C ARG A 369 -11.85 20.48 27.86
N GLY A 370 -11.62 21.75 28.16
CA GLY A 370 -10.40 22.46 27.82
C GLY A 370 -9.85 23.27 29.00
N LEU A 371 -8.53 23.29 29.15
CA LEU A 371 -7.88 24.10 30.17
C LEU A 371 -8.10 25.60 29.89
N PRO A 372 -8.53 26.40 30.89
CA PRO A 372 -8.74 27.84 30.72
C PRO A 372 -7.43 28.59 30.41
N ILE A 373 -7.43 29.35 29.32
CA ILE A 373 -6.25 30.12 28.87
C ILE A 373 -5.67 31.09 29.91
N PRO A 374 -6.45 31.80 30.75
CA PRO A 374 -5.87 32.63 31.82
C PRO A 374 -4.93 31.88 32.78
N SER A 375 -5.14 30.56 32.94
CA SER A 375 -4.26 29.72 33.75
C SER A 375 -2.93 29.43 33.05
N ILE A 376 -2.96 29.24 31.73
CA ILE A 376 -1.75 29.12 30.90
C ILE A 376 -0.96 30.43 30.92
N ILE A 377 -1.62 31.57 30.70
CA ILE A 377 -0.99 32.91 30.76
C ILE A 377 -0.27 33.09 32.09
N THR A 378 -0.95 32.80 33.20
CA THR A 378 -0.36 32.93 34.54
C THR A 378 0.85 32.02 34.73
N HIS A 379 0.81 30.80 34.18
CA HIS A 379 1.91 29.86 34.33
C HIS A 379 3.09 30.17 33.39
N LEU A 380 2.83 30.61 32.15
CA LEU A 380 3.88 31.00 31.20
C LEU A 380 4.67 32.21 31.69
N ASP A 381 4.01 33.20 32.31
CA ASP A 381 4.64 34.41 32.87
C ASP A 381 5.55 35.12 31.84
N THR A 382 6.87 35.10 32.01
CA THR A 382 7.81 35.76 31.11
C THR A 382 8.11 34.98 29.83
N ASP A 383 7.67 33.72 29.74
CA ASP A 383 7.89 32.84 28.58
C ASP A 383 6.83 33.02 27.48
N ILE A 384 5.93 34.01 27.64
CA ILE A 384 4.88 34.30 26.66
C ILE A 384 5.49 34.92 25.40
N PRO A 385 5.24 34.37 24.21
CA PRO A 385 5.73 34.93 22.95
C PRO A 385 5.20 36.32 22.67
N ASN A 386 5.90 37.08 21.83
CA ASN A 386 5.39 38.37 21.36
C ASN A 386 4.03 38.20 20.64
N ASP A 387 3.15 39.18 20.84
CA ASP A 387 1.79 39.21 20.28
C ASP A 387 0.90 38.01 20.68
N ALA A 388 1.29 37.21 21.68
CA ALA A 388 0.53 36.01 22.07
C ALA A 388 -0.73 36.28 22.90
N ILE A 389 -0.91 37.49 23.45
CA ILE A 389 -2.11 37.86 24.24
C ILE A 389 -2.89 38.93 23.49
N GLY A 390 -4.14 38.63 23.16
CA GLY A 390 -5.13 39.61 22.74
C GLY A 390 -5.81 40.20 23.97
N SER A 391 -5.94 41.52 24.05
CA SER A 391 -6.76 42.12 25.12
C SER A 391 -8.22 41.79 24.83
N GLY A 392 -8.91 41.11 25.75
CA GLY A 392 -10.38 40.90 25.71
C GLY A 392 -11.20 42.19 25.85
N ALA A 393 -10.55 43.36 25.73
CA ALA A 393 -11.21 44.64 25.60
C ALA A 393 -11.99 44.70 24.27
N PRO A 394 -13.11 45.44 24.21
CA PRO A 394 -13.79 45.70 22.95
C PRO A 394 -12.79 46.19 21.90
N GLN A 395 -12.78 45.59 20.71
CA GLN A 395 -11.89 45.96 19.60
C GLN A 395 -12.67 46.59 18.46
N ALA A 396 -12.00 47.32 17.57
CA ALA A 396 -12.62 47.74 16.33
C ALA A 396 -13.07 46.49 15.55
N PRO A 397 -14.22 46.54 14.84
CA PRO A 397 -14.68 45.40 14.05
C PRO A 397 -13.71 45.10 12.91
N GLU A 398 -13.64 43.85 12.47
CA GLU A 398 -12.91 43.44 11.26
C GLU A 398 -13.95 43.11 10.18
N ALA A 399 -13.87 43.79 9.04
CA ALA A 399 -14.88 43.75 8.00
C ALA A 399 -14.85 42.42 7.24
N TYR A 400 -15.98 41.74 7.15
CA TYR A 400 -16.07 40.51 6.37
C TYR A 400 -17.50 40.25 5.85
N PHE A 401 -17.63 39.69 4.64
CA PHE A 401 -18.95 39.43 4.04
C PHE A 401 -18.97 38.35 2.94
N ALA A 402 -20.18 37.82 2.71
CA ALA A 402 -20.51 36.91 1.61
C ALA A 402 -21.72 37.39 0.79
N ALA A 403 -21.92 36.80 -0.39
CA ALA A 403 -23.13 36.98 -1.22
C ALA A 403 -23.73 35.60 -1.54
N ASP A 404 -25.06 35.54 -1.71
CA ASP A 404 -25.76 34.31 -2.10
C ASP A 404 -25.47 33.89 -3.55
N SER A 405 -25.19 34.85 -4.44
CA SER A 405 -24.70 34.62 -5.78
C SER A 405 -23.70 35.69 -6.19
N GLN A 406 -22.58 35.25 -6.77
CA GLN A 406 -21.59 36.11 -7.42
C GLN A 406 -21.87 36.30 -8.92
N LEU A 407 -22.84 35.57 -9.48
CA LEU A 407 -23.26 35.68 -10.88
C LEU A 407 -24.75 36.05 -10.96
N VAL A 408 -25.06 37.20 -11.54
CA VAL A 408 -26.43 37.67 -11.71
C VAL A 408 -26.73 38.01 -13.16
N VAL A 409 -27.95 37.80 -13.62
CA VAL A 409 -28.39 38.27 -14.93
C VAL A 409 -28.71 39.75 -14.89
N ILE A 410 -28.71 40.44 -16.04
CA ILE A 410 -29.02 41.86 -16.11
C ILE A 410 -30.42 42.15 -15.52
N GLY A 411 -30.47 43.02 -14.52
CA GLY A 411 -31.68 43.30 -13.73
C GLY A 411 -31.95 42.33 -12.58
N GLY A 412 -31.07 41.35 -12.35
CA GLY A 412 -31.09 40.42 -11.22
C GLY A 412 -30.44 41.00 -9.95
N SER A 413 -30.70 40.36 -8.81
CA SER A 413 -30.22 40.81 -7.49
C SER A 413 -29.36 39.78 -6.79
N ALA A 414 -28.40 40.25 -5.99
CA ALA A 414 -27.63 39.46 -5.02
C ALA A 414 -27.96 39.91 -3.58
N ASN A 415 -28.07 38.96 -2.66
CA ASN A 415 -28.23 39.18 -1.23
C ASN A 415 -26.87 39.04 -0.52
N PHE A 416 -26.51 40.04 0.26
CA PHE A 416 -25.25 40.07 1.00
C PHE A 416 -25.47 39.75 2.48
N THR A 417 -24.54 39.01 3.07
CA THR A 417 -24.51 38.66 4.49
C THR A 417 -23.25 39.21 5.14
N ASP A 418 -23.41 39.99 6.20
CA ASP A 418 -22.32 40.42 7.08
C ASP A 418 -21.81 39.25 7.93
N LEU A 419 -20.49 39.10 7.94
CA LEU A 419 -19.74 38.07 8.67
C LEU A 419 -18.62 38.70 9.53
N SER A 420 -18.67 40.02 9.72
CA SER A 420 -17.64 40.80 10.40
C SER A 420 -17.52 40.42 11.89
N SER A 421 -16.31 40.46 12.43
CA SER A 421 -16.02 40.14 13.84
C SER A 421 -16.05 41.38 14.75
N TYR A 422 -15.87 41.18 16.06
CA TYR A 422 -15.87 42.20 17.12
C TYR A 422 -17.13 43.09 17.17
N ASN A 423 -18.30 42.50 16.97
CA ASN A 423 -19.62 43.12 17.22
C ASN A 423 -19.77 44.51 16.56
N PRO A 424 -19.80 44.59 15.22
CA PRO A 424 -20.08 45.83 14.52
C PRO A 424 -21.44 46.40 14.95
N THR A 425 -21.51 47.71 15.17
CA THR A 425 -22.78 48.40 15.50
C THR A 425 -23.27 49.27 14.35
N SER A 426 -22.53 49.36 13.25
CA SER A 426 -22.87 50.13 12.04
C SER A 426 -22.18 49.53 10.81
N TRP A 427 -22.88 49.56 9.68
CA TRP A 427 -22.42 49.07 8.37
C TRP A 427 -22.49 50.18 7.33
N SER A 428 -21.53 50.22 6.43
CA SER A 428 -21.54 51.08 5.26
C SER A 428 -21.03 50.29 4.07
N TRP A 429 -21.95 49.98 3.16
CA TRP A 429 -21.67 49.23 1.94
C TRP A 429 -21.51 50.15 0.75
N THR A 430 -20.62 49.79 -0.18
CA THR A 430 -20.55 50.33 -1.54
C THR A 430 -20.62 49.20 -2.53
N PHE A 431 -21.57 49.28 -3.47
CA PHE A 431 -21.80 48.31 -4.54
C PHE A 431 -21.55 49.00 -5.87
N GLU A 432 -20.36 48.82 -6.44
CA GLU A 432 -20.02 49.37 -7.74
C GLU A 432 -21.05 48.88 -8.78
N GLY A 433 -21.70 49.76 -9.53
CA GLY A 433 -22.72 49.38 -10.52
C GLY A 433 -24.02 48.76 -9.97
N GLY A 434 -24.14 48.58 -8.65
CA GLY A 434 -25.32 48.08 -7.97
C GLY A 434 -26.41 49.13 -7.76
N THR A 435 -27.65 48.68 -7.61
CA THR A 435 -28.82 49.48 -7.26
C THR A 435 -29.52 48.83 -6.05
N PRO A 436 -29.47 49.43 -4.85
CA PRO A 436 -28.81 50.70 -4.54
C PRO A 436 -27.27 50.60 -4.59
N ALA A 437 -26.58 51.69 -4.93
CA ALA A 437 -25.11 51.73 -5.03
C ALA A 437 -24.41 51.76 -3.65
N ALA A 438 -25.17 51.94 -2.58
CA ALA A 438 -24.70 51.91 -1.20
C ALA A 438 -25.84 51.45 -0.27
N SER A 439 -25.50 50.88 0.88
CA SER A 439 -26.46 50.51 1.92
C SER A 439 -25.87 50.69 3.32
N THR A 440 -26.73 50.85 4.33
CA THR A 440 -26.38 50.79 5.75
C THR A 440 -27.04 49.61 6.47
N ASP A 441 -27.80 48.78 5.74
CA ASP A 441 -28.38 47.56 6.30
C ASP A 441 -27.26 46.56 6.59
N GLN A 442 -27.42 45.76 7.65
CA GLN A 442 -26.45 44.71 7.96
C GLN A 442 -26.35 43.68 6.82
N ASN A 443 -27.50 43.29 6.24
CA ASN A 443 -27.58 42.29 5.17
C ASN A 443 -28.40 42.84 3.98
N PRO A 444 -27.81 43.61 3.07
CA PRO A 444 -28.53 44.26 1.98
C PRO A 444 -28.76 43.36 0.76
N THR A 445 -29.81 43.68 -0.01
CA THR A 445 -30.06 43.12 -1.35
C THR A 445 -29.78 44.17 -2.42
N VAL A 446 -29.06 43.81 -3.48
CA VAL A 446 -28.59 44.75 -4.52
C VAL A 446 -28.87 44.21 -5.91
N THR A 447 -29.54 45.02 -6.74
CA THR A 447 -29.84 44.72 -8.15
C THR A 447 -28.77 45.29 -9.07
N TYR A 448 -28.30 44.53 -10.06
CA TYR A 448 -27.34 45.01 -11.05
C TYR A 448 -27.96 45.09 -12.44
N ASN A 449 -28.00 46.29 -13.01
CA ASN A 449 -28.76 46.59 -14.23
C ASN A 449 -27.90 46.70 -15.50
N SER A 450 -26.62 46.36 -15.43
CA SER A 450 -25.68 46.52 -16.55
C SER A 450 -24.64 45.40 -16.54
N LEU A 451 -24.23 44.95 -17.72
CA LEU A 451 -23.15 43.97 -17.89
C LEU A 451 -21.84 44.46 -17.27
N GLY A 452 -21.09 43.56 -16.63
CA GLY A 452 -19.76 43.88 -16.09
C GLY A 452 -19.39 43.05 -14.88
N THR A 453 -18.17 43.27 -14.38
CA THR A 453 -17.71 42.77 -13.08
C THR A 453 -17.59 43.94 -12.12
N TYR A 454 -18.04 43.75 -10.89
CA TYR A 454 -18.31 44.83 -9.94
C TYR A 454 -17.71 44.50 -8.59
N SER A 455 -16.99 45.47 -8.02
CA SER A 455 -16.41 45.35 -6.67
C SER A 455 -17.46 45.63 -5.59
N VAL A 456 -17.32 44.95 -4.47
CA VAL A 456 -18.14 45.19 -3.27
C VAL A 456 -17.24 45.59 -2.12
N THR A 457 -17.64 46.65 -1.42
CA THR A 457 -16.92 47.17 -0.25
C THR A 457 -17.85 47.19 0.96
N LEU A 458 -17.39 46.69 2.09
CA LEU A 458 -18.05 46.83 3.39
C LEU A 458 -17.10 47.54 4.35
N THR A 459 -17.58 48.63 4.95
CA THR A 459 -16.99 49.23 6.14
C THR A 459 -17.90 48.96 7.33
N VAL A 460 -17.34 48.35 8.38
CA VAL A 460 -18.04 48.16 9.66
C VAL A 460 -17.46 49.04 10.74
N THR A 461 -18.27 49.44 11.72
CA THR A 461 -17.85 50.33 12.81
C THR A 461 -18.50 49.93 14.12
N ASN A 462 -17.75 50.02 15.21
CA ASN A 462 -18.28 49.99 16.57
C ASN A 462 -17.66 51.13 17.41
N SER A 463 -17.88 51.11 18.73
CA SER A 463 -17.37 52.14 19.64
C SER A 463 -15.84 52.30 19.70
N GLN A 464 -15.09 51.33 19.18
CA GLN A 464 -13.63 51.22 19.28
C GLN A 464 -12.93 51.58 17.97
N GLY A 465 -13.64 51.57 16.85
CA GLY A 465 -13.11 51.94 15.55
C GLY A 465 -13.90 51.35 14.40
N SER A 466 -13.28 51.31 13.23
CA SER A 466 -13.85 50.82 11.98
C SER A 466 -12.81 50.06 11.17
N ASP A 467 -13.26 49.08 10.41
CA ASP A 467 -12.45 48.39 9.41
C ASP A 467 -13.19 48.32 8.07
N THR A 468 -12.45 48.11 6.97
CA THR A 468 -13.00 48.09 5.61
C THR A 468 -12.41 46.94 4.78
N LEU A 469 -13.30 46.11 4.24
CA LEU A 469 -12.97 45.07 3.28
C LEU A 469 -13.50 45.44 1.90
N THR A 470 -12.64 45.38 0.88
CA THR A 470 -13.02 45.50 -0.54
C THR A 470 -12.71 44.20 -1.24
N ARG A 471 -13.74 43.54 -1.79
CA ARG A 471 -13.60 42.40 -2.70
C ARG A 471 -13.75 42.92 -4.14
N ALA A 472 -12.64 43.00 -4.86
CA ALA A 472 -12.59 43.50 -6.24
C ALA A 472 -13.25 42.50 -7.21
N GLY A 473 -14.11 42.99 -8.12
CA GLY A 473 -14.76 42.14 -9.13
C GLY A 473 -15.65 41.02 -8.58
N TYR A 474 -16.18 41.21 -7.36
CA TYR A 474 -16.90 40.20 -6.60
C TYR A 474 -18.24 39.76 -7.21
N ILE A 475 -18.92 40.62 -7.98
CA ILE A 475 -20.17 40.29 -8.69
C ILE A 475 -19.97 40.38 -10.21
N THR A 476 -20.43 39.39 -10.96
CA THR A 476 -20.44 39.38 -12.43
C THR A 476 -21.88 39.43 -12.95
N VAL A 477 -22.15 40.32 -13.92
CA VAL A 477 -23.47 40.51 -14.53
C VAL A 477 -23.45 40.12 -16.00
N THR A 478 -24.40 39.27 -16.39
CA THR A 478 -24.54 38.64 -17.73
C THR A 478 -25.89 38.96 -18.39
N ASP A 479 -25.98 38.95 -19.73
CA ASP A 479 -27.18 39.25 -20.53
C ASP A 479 -27.87 37.98 -21.05
N VAL A 480 -27.30 36.80 -20.76
CA VAL A 480 -27.90 35.51 -21.12
C VAL A 480 -29.00 35.19 -20.10
N PRO A 481 -30.26 34.97 -20.52
CA PRO A 481 -31.32 34.48 -19.64
C PRO A 481 -30.88 33.18 -18.96
N PRO A 482 -31.30 32.91 -17.71
CA PRO A 482 -31.09 31.59 -17.15
C PRO A 482 -31.77 30.56 -18.03
N TYR A 483 -31.06 29.47 -18.35
CA TYR A 483 -31.62 28.35 -19.11
C TYR A 483 -32.95 27.91 -18.51
N CYS A 484 -33.86 27.47 -19.36
CA CYS A 484 -35.18 27.00 -18.96
C CYS A 484 -35.08 25.91 -17.87
N ALA A 485 -36.07 25.88 -16.97
CA ALA A 485 -36.14 24.88 -15.91
C ALA A 485 -36.32 23.47 -16.51
N SER A 486 -35.55 22.51 -15.98
CA SER A 486 -35.72 21.09 -16.28
C SER A 486 -35.34 20.26 -15.05
N GLN A 487 -36.12 19.23 -14.72
CA GLN A 487 -35.85 18.36 -13.55
C GLN A 487 -36.66 17.05 -13.59
N GLY A 488 -36.14 16.01 -12.95
CA GLY A 488 -36.91 14.83 -12.53
C GLY A 488 -37.50 15.01 -11.13
N ASN A 489 -38.78 14.70 -10.95
CA ASN A 489 -39.47 14.87 -9.65
C ASN A 489 -39.23 13.70 -8.68
N ASN A 490 -38.81 12.54 -9.18
CA ASN A 490 -38.53 11.36 -8.36
C ASN A 490 -37.26 10.66 -8.85
N TYR A 491 -36.16 11.07 -8.23
CA TYR A 491 -34.80 10.58 -8.49
C TYR A 491 -34.36 9.47 -7.52
N ASN A 492 -35.17 9.17 -6.49
CA ASN A 492 -34.84 8.17 -5.47
C ASN A 492 -34.77 6.73 -6.02
N TYR A 493 -35.32 6.48 -7.21
CA TYR A 493 -35.35 5.16 -7.83
C TYR A 493 -34.32 5.02 -8.94
N GLU A 494 -34.12 6.09 -9.70
CA GLU A 494 -33.20 6.16 -10.84
C GLU A 494 -32.68 7.57 -11.00
N TRP A 495 -31.38 7.69 -11.23
CA TRP A 495 -30.66 8.97 -11.33
C TRP A 495 -29.44 8.84 -12.25
N ILE A 496 -28.80 9.97 -12.56
CA ILE A 496 -27.55 9.99 -13.32
C ILE A 496 -26.42 9.71 -12.34
N ALA A 497 -25.82 8.52 -12.39
CA ALA A 497 -24.69 8.17 -11.51
C ALA A 497 -23.34 8.61 -12.08
N GLY A 498 -23.27 8.84 -13.39
CA GLY A 498 -22.07 9.44 -13.97
C GLY A 498 -22.23 9.88 -15.42
N VAL A 499 -21.50 10.93 -15.77
CA VAL A 499 -21.41 11.51 -17.11
C VAL A 499 -19.95 11.53 -17.52
N GLN A 500 -19.62 10.88 -18.64
CA GLN A 500 -18.34 11.01 -19.31
C GLN A 500 -18.55 11.54 -20.73
N VAL A 501 -17.88 12.64 -21.08
CA VAL A 501 -17.90 13.25 -22.41
C VAL A 501 -16.48 13.69 -22.80
N GLY A 502 -15.88 13.01 -23.78
CA GLY A 502 -14.44 13.15 -24.06
C GLY A 502 -13.60 12.73 -22.85
N ASP A 503 -12.66 13.57 -22.46
CA ASP A 503 -11.81 13.36 -21.27
C ASP A 503 -12.50 13.85 -19.98
N PHE A 504 -13.64 14.53 -20.08
CA PHE A 504 -14.40 15.00 -18.92
C PHE A 504 -15.20 13.84 -18.32
N SER A 505 -15.13 13.67 -16.99
CA SER A 505 -15.98 12.76 -16.24
C SER A 505 -16.48 13.39 -14.94
N ASN A 506 -17.75 13.17 -14.62
CA ASN A 506 -18.35 13.51 -13.34
C ASN A 506 -19.12 12.31 -12.79
N THR A 507 -18.96 12.02 -11.49
CA THR A 507 -19.76 11.03 -10.77
C THR A 507 -20.63 11.77 -9.76
N SER A 508 -21.93 11.49 -9.80
CA SER A 508 -22.95 12.26 -9.08
C SER A 508 -23.92 11.35 -8.34
N GLY A 509 -24.53 11.90 -7.30
CA GLY A 509 -25.56 11.24 -6.50
C GLY A 509 -26.95 11.64 -6.96
N ALA A 510 -27.96 10.91 -6.49
CA ALA A 510 -29.34 11.11 -6.93
C ALA A 510 -29.89 12.51 -6.60
N ALA A 511 -30.25 13.27 -7.64
CA ALA A 511 -30.98 14.52 -7.51
C ALA A 511 -31.98 14.72 -8.65
N GLY A 512 -32.90 15.68 -8.51
CA GLY A 512 -33.86 15.98 -9.57
C GLY A 512 -33.27 16.83 -10.69
N TYR A 513 -32.46 17.81 -10.28
CA TYR A 513 -31.67 18.68 -11.13
C TYR A 513 -30.41 19.07 -10.37
N THR A 514 -29.25 19.00 -11.02
CA THR A 514 -27.99 19.48 -10.45
C THR A 514 -27.27 20.42 -11.43
N ASP A 515 -26.92 21.62 -10.97
CA ASP A 515 -26.11 22.57 -11.73
C ASP A 515 -24.63 22.37 -11.40
N PHE A 516 -23.91 21.67 -12.28
CA PHE A 516 -22.48 21.45 -12.22
C PHE A 516 -21.71 22.44 -13.11
N THR A 517 -22.23 23.63 -13.42
CA THR A 517 -21.52 24.57 -14.32
C THR A 517 -20.23 25.16 -13.77
N TYR A 518 -19.88 24.89 -12.51
CA TYR A 518 -18.52 25.13 -12.01
C TYR A 518 -17.49 24.10 -12.53
N LEU A 519 -17.95 22.93 -13.00
CA LEU A 519 -17.14 21.94 -13.71
C LEU A 519 -17.11 22.27 -15.20
N VAL A 520 -15.90 22.31 -15.77
CA VAL A 520 -15.67 22.67 -17.17
C VAL A 520 -15.23 21.42 -17.95
N ALA A 521 -16.12 20.93 -18.82
CA ALA A 521 -15.79 19.92 -19.82
C ALA A 521 -15.04 20.57 -20.99
N THR A 522 -13.78 20.19 -21.22
CA THR A 522 -13.05 20.65 -22.41
C THR A 522 -13.27 19.67 -23.56
N LEU A 523 -13.85 20.14 -24.65
CA LEU A 523 -14.04 19.38 -25.88
C LEU A 523 -13.25 20.01 -27.02
N TYR A 524 -12.97 19.24 -28.08
CA TYR A 524 -12.08 19.68 -29.15
C TYR A 524 -12.83 19.91 -30.46
N ALA A 525 -12.65 21.10 -31.04
CA ALA A 525 -13.33 21.52 -32.26
C ALA A 525 -13.02 20.56 -33.43
N GLY A 526 -14.07 20.03 -34.07
CA GLY A 526 -13.95 19.16 -35.25
C GLY A 526 -13.61 17.70 -34.94
N THR A 527 -13.60 17.27 -33.67
CA THR A 527 -13.37 15.86 -33.28
C THR A 527 -14.64 15.22 -32.74
N ASN A 528 -14.67 13.89 -32.71
CA ASN A 528 -15.72 13.17 -31.98
C ASN A 528 -15.39 13.14 -30.49
N ALA A 529 -16.36 13.53 -29.66
CA ALA A 529 -16.32 13.31 -28.22
C ALA A 529 -17.01 11.97 -27.91
N ASN A 530 -16.29 11.07 -27.25
CA ASN A 530 -16.87 9.81 -26.76
C ASN A 530 -17.80 10.10 -25.57
N VAL A 531 -18.86 9.32 -25.43
CA VAL A 531 -19.87 9.48 -24.40
C VAL A 531 -20.04 8.17 -23.64
N VAL A 532 -20.02 8.23 -22.31
CA VAL A 532 -20.46 7.14 -21.41
C VAL A 532 -21.37 7.73 -20.36
N LEU A 533 -22.64 7.33 -20.35
CA LEU A 533 -23.64 7.80 -19.38
C LEU A 533 -24.07 6.63 -18.51
N THR A 534 -23.86 6.75 -17.20
CA THR A 534 -24.06 5.67 -16.23
C THR A 534 -25.32 5.92 -15.42
N PRO A 535 -26.36 5.07 -15.52
CA PRO A 535 -27.52 5.15 -14.63
C PRO A 535 -27.18 4.64 -13.23
N GLY A 536 -27.76 5.26 -12.20
CA GLY A 536 -27.86 4.73 -10.84
C GLY A 536 -29.28 4.25 -10.55
N TYR A 537 -29.42 3.18 -9.78
CA TYR A 537 -30.71 2.64 -9.35
C TYR A 537 -30.69 2.28 -7.86
N SER A 538 -31.79 2.52 -7.14
CA SER A 538 -31.95 2.02 -5.77
C SER A 538 -32.57 0.62 -5.69
N GLY A 539 -33.00 0.08 -6.84
CA GLY A 539 -33.65 -1.22 -6.95
C GLY A 539 -33.48 -1.87 -8.33
N TYR A 540 -34.59 -2.20 -9.01
CA TYR A 540 -34.56 -2.82 -10.33
C TYR A 540 -34.13 -1.83 -11.42
N PRO A 541 -33.27 -2.24 -12.38
CA PRO A 541 -32.86 -1.37 -13.48
C PRO A 541 -33.98 -1.19 -14.51
N TYR A 542 -34.43 0.05 -14.70
CA TYR A 542 -35.41 0.42 -15.72
C TYR A 542 -34.74 0.97 -16.98
N THR A 543 -35.43 0.88 -18.12
CA THR A 543 -34.94 1.44 -19.37
C THR A 543 -35.08 2.96 -19.38
N GLU A 544 -33.93 3.63 -19.41
CA GLU A 544 -33.82 5.08 -19.41
C GLU A 544 -33.52 5.62 -20.82
N HIS A 545 -34.05 6.81 -21.08
CA HIS A 545 -33.75 7.58 -22.29
C HIS A 545 -32.85 8.76 -21.93
N TRP A 546 -31.80 8.92 -22.71
CA TRP A 546 -30.73 9.88 -22.46
C TRP A 546 -30.63 10.88 -23.60
N LYS A 547 -30.40 12.15 -23.29
CA LYS A 547 -30.01 13.16 -24.28
C LYS A 547 -28.93 14.11 -23.75
N ILE A 548 -28.13 14.62 -24.68
CA ILE A 548 -27.17 15.70 -24.45
C ILE A 548 -27.45 16.85 -25.39
N TRP A 549 -27.51 18.06 -24.86
CA TRP A 549 -27.54 19.31 -25.63
C TRP A 549 -26.36 20.22 -25.30
N ILE A 550 -25.87 20.98 -26.28
CA ILE A 550 -24.89 22.07 -26.07
C ILE A 550 -25.36 23.31 -26.81
N ASP A 551 -25.45 24.44 -26.08
CA ASP A 551 -25.85 25.75 -26.60
C ASP A 551 -24.66 26.42 -27.33
N PHE A 552 -24.38 26.04 -28.57
CA PHE A 552 -23.18 26.54 -29.27
C PHE A 552 -23.26 28.01 -29.64
N ASN A 553 -24.47 28.55 -29.80
CA ASN A 553 -24.67 29.93 -30.23
C ASN A 553 -24.74 30.93 -29.06
N LYS A 554 -24.84 30.41 -27.82
CA LYS A 554 -24.89 31.13 -26.54
C LYS A 554 -26.12 32.02 -26.36
N ASP A 555 -27.26 31.64 -26.92
CA ASP A 555 -28.49 32.42 -26.79
C ASP A 555 -29.34 32.05 -25.57
N GLY A 556 -28.92 31.04 -24.80
CA GLY A 556 -29.56 30.62 -23.56
C GLY A 556 -30.68 29.60 -23.73
N ASP A 557 -30.81 28.99 -24.91
CA ASP A 557 -31.67 27.82 -25.12
C ASP A 557 -30.93 26.62 -25.76
N PHE A 558 -31.67 25.57 -26.12
CA PHE A 558 -31.14 24.31 -26.66
C PHE A 558 -31.95 23.81 -27.86
N TYR A 559 -32.79 24.66 -28.44
CA TYR A 559 -33.76 24.27 -29.47
C TYR A 559 -33.22 24.41 -30.89
N ASP A 560 -32.01 24.92 -31.04
CA ASP A 560 -31.45 25.15 -32.36
C ASP A 560 -30.97 23.89 -33.05
N SER A 561 -30.96 23.98 -34.37
CA SER A 561 -30.45 22.90 -35.20
C SER A 561 -28.95 22.72 -34.97
N GLY A 562 -28.58 21.55 -34.44
CA GLY A 562 -27.18 21.19 -34.16
C GLY A 562 -26.81 21.20 -32.68
N GLU A 563 -27.74 21.54 -31.79
CA GLU A 563 -27.49 21.58 -30.34
C GLU A 563 -27.87 20.28 -29.63
N GLU A 564 -28.83 19.51 -30.16
CA GLU A 564 -29.04 18.12 -29.72
C GLU A 564 -27.95 17.22 -30.33
N LEU A 565 -27.05 16.71 -29.48
CA LEU A 565 -25.83 16.01 -29.91
C LEU A 565 -25.89 14.50 -29.72
N PHE A 566 -26.64 14.05 -28.72
CA PHE A 566 -26.70 12.63 -28.37
C PHE A 566 -28.11 12.21 -27.98
N TYR A 567 -28.48 10.98 -28.37
CA TYR A 567 -29.66 10.27 -27.89
C TYR A 567 -29.34 8.80 -27.68
N GLY A 568 -29.61 8.30 -26.47
CA GLY A 568 -29.32 6.93 -26.07
C GLY A 568 -30.48 6.30 -25.30
N VAL A 569 -30.56 4.96 -25.32
CA VAL A 569 -31.58 4.20 -24.57
C VAL A 569 -30.94 2.97 -23.95
N GLY A 570 -31.11 2.77 -22.65
CA GLY A 570 -30.53 1.62 -21.96
C GLY A 570 -30.87 1.56 -20.47
N ASN A 571 -30.61 0.42 -19.85
CA ASN A 571 -30.78 0.17 -18.41
C ASN A 571 -29.45 -0.16 -17.70
N ALA A 572 -28.34 0.13 -18.39
CA ALA A 572 -26.94 -0.03 -17.99
C ALA A 572 -26.17 1.14 -18.65
N PRO A 573 -24.86 1.31 -18.41
CA PRO A 573 -24.11 2.40 -19.03
C PRO A 573 -24.31 2.47 -20.54
N VAL A 574 -24.71 3.65 -21.03
CA VAL A 574 -24.97 3.90 -22.45
C VAL A 574 -23.75 4.59 -23.06
N THR A 575 -23.22 4.01 -24.12
CA THR A 575 -22.02 4.52 -24.80
C THR A 575 -22.33 5.05 -26.20
N GLY A 576 -21.53 6.01 -26.66
CA GLY A 576 -21.60 6.52 -28.02
C GLY A 576 -20.60 7.63 -28.28
N SER A 577 -20.85 8.46 -29.29
CA SER A 577 -20.06 9.66 -29.56
C SER A 577 -20.86 10.69 -30.34
N PHE A 578 -20.41 11.95 -30.32
CA PHE A 578 -20.93 13.01 -31.17
C PHE A 578 -19.80 13.90 -31.71
N LEU A 579 -20.03 14.53 -32.86
CA LEU A 579 -19.07 15.45 -33.48
C LEU A 579 -19.21 16.84 -32.87
N VAL A 580 -18.11 17.40 -32.36
CA VAL A 580 -18.04 18.79 -31.92
C VAL A 580 -17.88 19.70 -33.15
N PRO A 581 -18.77 20.69 -33.38
CA PRO A 581 -18.66 21.58 -34.54
C PRO A 581 -17.33 22.34 -34.58
N ALA A 582 -16.61 22.28 -35.70
CA ALA A 582 -15.36 23.03 -35.89
C ALA A 582 -15.57 24.56 -35.77
N SER A 583 -16.78 25.05 -36.08
CA SER A 583 -17.17 26.46 -35.95
C SER A 583 -17.30 26.94 -34.51
N ALA A 584 -17.37 26.02 -33.53
CA ALA A 584 -17.51 26.36 -32.12
C ALA A 584 -16.14 26.60 -31.43
N LEU A 585 -15.03 26.61 -32.15
CA LEU A 585 -13.71 26.86 -31.56
C LEU A 585 -13.68 28.16 -30.73
N GLY A 586 -13.27 28.05 -29.46
CA GLY A 586 -13.21 29.15 -28.50
C GLY A 586 -14.53 29.46 -27.80
N VAL A 587 -15.60 28.70 -28.06
CA VAL A 587 -16.89 28.83 -27.38
C VAL A 587 -16.81 28.20 -25.99
N THR A 588 -17.08 28.99 -24.95
CA THR A 588 -17.46 28.49 -23.61
C THR A 588 -18.95 28.67 -23.42
N THR A 589 -19.69 27.60 -23.18
CA THR A 589 -21.16 27.60 -23.09
C THR A 589 -21.69 26.48 -22.18
N ARG A 590 -23.01 26.25 -22.12
CA ARG A 590 -23.62 25.19 -21.31
C ARG A 590 -23.86 23.90 -22.09
N MET A 591 -23.64 22.78 -21.42
CA MET A 591 -24.08 21.45 -21.81
C MET A 591 -25.16 20.96 -20.84
N ARG A 592 -26.23 20.36 -21.34
CA ARG A 592 -27.30 19.72 -20.54
C ARG A 592 -27.35 18.23 -20.82
N VAL A 593 -27.33 17.40 -19.78
CA VAL A 593 -27.53 15.95 -19.83
C VAL A 593 -28.84 15.63 -19.12
N SER A 594 -29.72 14.86 -19.77
CA SER A 594 -31.00 14.48 -19.16
C SER A 594 -31.24 12.98 -19.32
N MET A 595 -31.67 12.35 -18.22
CA MET A 595 -32.09 10.97 -18.13
C MET A 595 -33.56 10.90 -17.72
N LYS A 596 -34.37 10.17 -18.48
CA LYS A 596 -35.81 10.08 -18.25
C LYS A 596 -36.37 8.69 -18.51
N TRP A 597 -37.23 8.26 -17.60
CA TRP A 597 -37.89 6.96 -17.70
C TRP A 597 -38.88 6.91 -18.87
N ASN A 598 -38.77 5.85 -19.69
CA ASN A 598 -39.78 5.39 -20.66
C ASN A 598 -40.18 6.39 -21.77
N SER A 599 -39.47 7.51 -21.93
CA SER A 599 -39.63 8.42 -23.07
C SER A 599 -38.44 9.37 -23.21
N ALA A 600 -38.16 9.83 -24.43
CA ALA A 600 -37.11 10.80 -24.68
C ALA A 600 -37.36 12.12 -23.90
N PRO A 601 -36.33 12.67 -23.22
CA PRO A 601 -36.45 13.98 -22.61
C PRO A 601 -36.43 15.12 -23.64
N THR A 602 -36.94 16.28 -23.25
CA THR A 602 -36.78 17.55 -23.96
C THR A 602 -35.89 18.48 -23.13
N PRO A 603 -35.26 19.53 -23.70
CA PRO A 603 -34.33 20.33 -22.93
C PRO A 603 -35.02 21.17 -21.85
N CYS A 604 -36.30 21.50 -21.96
CA CYS A 604 -37.04 22.32 -21.00
C CYS A 604 -38.30 21.61 -20.47
N GLU A 605 -38.12 20.61 -19.61
CA GLU A 605 -39.26 19.89 -19.03
C GLU A 605 -39.03 19.41 -17.61
N THR A 606 -40.15 19.27 -16.90
CA THR A 606 -40.24 18.54 -15.63
C THR A 606 -40.91 17.20 -15.87
N PHE A 607 -40.30 16.11 -15.41
CA PHE A 607 -40.82 14.75 -15.62
C PHE A 607 -40.83 13.92 -14.32
N SER A 608 -41.54 12.79 -14.34
CA SER A 608 -41.82 12.02 -13.12
C SER A 608 -40.60 11.34 -12.53
N TYR A 609 -39.78 10.66 -13.34
CA TYR A 609 -38.64 9.86 -12.87
C TYR A 609 -37.40 10.04 -13.77
N GLY A 610 -36.24 10.12 -13.12
CA GLY A 610 -34.93 10.42 -13.72
C GLY A 610 -34.33 11.71 -13.16
N GLU A 611 -33.37 12.29 -13.88
CA GLU A 611 -32.56 13.42 -13.44
C GLU A 611 -32.06 14.29 -14.61
N VAL A 612 -31.68 15.53 -14.31
CA VAL A 612 -31.05 16.47 -15.25
C VAL A 612 -29.78 17.04 -14.62
N GLU A 613 -28.71 17.16 -15.41
CA GLU A 613 -27.45 17.76 -14.99
C GLU A 613 -26.95 18.78 -16.02
N ASP A 614 -26.49 19.94 -15.56
CA ASP A 614 -25.92 20.99 -16.41
C ASP A 614 -24.42 21.17 -16.13
N TYR A 615 -23.62 21.37 -17.18
CA TYR A 615 -22.16 21.53 -17.12
C TYR A 615 -21.70 22.73 -17.94
N THR A 616 -20.56 23.32 -17.61
CA THR A 616 -19.89 24.25 -18.53
C THR A 616 -19.07 23.45 -19.52
N VAL A 617 -19.11 23.80 -20.81
CA VAL A 617 -18.26 23.23 -21.84
C VAL A 617 -17.40 24.32 -22.47
N TYR A 618 -16.10 24.05 -22.62
CA TYR A 618 -15.16 24.88 -23.36
C TYR A 618 -14.66 24.14 -24.60
N ILE A 619 -14.81 24.76 -25.77
CA ILE A 619 -14.38 24.19 -27.04
C ILE A 619 -12.98 24.71 -27.39
N SER A 620 -11.99 23.82 -27.31
CA SER A 620 -10.58 24.10 -27.58
C SER A 620 -10.13 23.58 -28.95
N ALA A 621 -8.92 23.94 -29.38
CA ALA A 621 -8.28 23.31 -30.53
C ALA A 621 -7.82 21.89 -30.15
N PRO A 622 -7.90 20.89 -31.06
CA PRO A 622 -7.39 19.55 -30.80
C PRO A 622 -5.92 19.59 -30.36
N GLN A 623 -5.59 18.91 -29.26
CA GLN A 623 -4.22 18.78 -28.76
C GLN A 623 -3.66 17.41 -29.12
N ALA A 624 -2.35 17.32 -29.39
CA ALA A 624 -1.71 16.02 -29.56
C ALA A 624 -1.82 15.22 -28.25
N PRO A 625 -1.92 13.88 -28.29
CA PRO A 625 -1.93 13.07 -27.08
C PRO A 625 -0.69 13.30 -26.22
N ILE A 626 -0.81 13.04 -24.92
CA ILE A 626 0.34 12.89 -24.02
C ILE A 626 0.33 11.42 -23.60
N ALA A 627 1.33 10.66 -24.02
CA ALA A 627 1.39 9.23 -23.77
C ALA A 627 1.72 8.95 -22.30
N ASP A 628 0.94 8.07 -21.65
CA ASP A 628 1.31 7.49 -20.35
C ASP A 628 0.61 6.15 -20.16
N PHE A 629 1.15 5.30 -19.30
CA PHE A 629 0.59 4.01 -18.96
C PHE A 629 1.08 3.48 -17.62
N THR A 630 0.34 2.53 -17.06
CA THR A 630 0.78 1.75 -15.90
C THR A 630 0.66 0.25 -16.16
N ALA A 631 1.25 -0.55 -15.28
CA ALA A 631 1.12 -2.00 -15.20
C ALA A 631 0.59 -2.39 -13.82
N ASP A 632 -0.20 -3.46 -13.75
CA ASP A 632 -0.65 -4.04 -12.49
C ASP A 632 0.49 -4.63 -11.65
N ASN A 633 1.52 -5.18 -12.31
CA ASN A 633 2.73 -5.66 -11.68
C ASN A 633 3.96 -5.39 -12.54
N THR A 634 5.01 -4.83 -11.92
CA THR A 634 6.30 -4.56 -12.57
C THR A 634 7.37 -5.59 -12.20
N THR A 635 7.10 -6.47 -11.23
CA THR A 635 8.00 -7.54 -10.81
C THR A 635 7.26 -8.86 -10.77
N ILE A 636 7.52 -9.71 -11.77
CA ILE A 636 6.82 -10.99 -11.97
C ILE A 636 7.79 -12.16 -11.98
N VAL A 637 7.25 -13.37 -11.89
CA VAL A 637 8.01 -14.60 -12.14
C VAL A 637 7.87 -14.98 -13.62
N LYS A 638 8.91 -15.60 -14.19
CA LYS A 638 8.89 -16.11 -15.57
C LYS A 638 7.62 -16.93 -15.85
N GLY A 639 6.92 -16.58 -16.94
CA GLY A 639 5.68 -17.22 -17.39
C GLY A 639 4.41 -16.49 -16.97
N GLU A 640 4.50 -15.51 -16.07
CA GLU A 640 3.37 -14.69 -15.66
C GLU A 640 3.02 -13.61 -16.70
N SER A 641 1.80 -13.07 -16.59
CA SER A 641 1.29 -12.03 -17.46
C SER A 641 1.08 -10.72 -16.71
N VAL A 642 1.31 -9.61 -17.42
CA VAL A 642 1.14 -8.24 -16.93
C VAL A 642 -0.02 -7.59 -17.67
N HIS A 643 -0.90 -6.92 -16.93
CA HIS A 643 -2.00 -6.12 -17.46
C HIS A 643 -1.56 -4.65 -17.54
N PHE A 644 -1.50 -4.12 -18.76
CA PHE A 644 -1.18 -2.71 -18.98
C PHE A 644 -2.45 -1.87 -19.07
N THR A 645 -2.42 -0.69 -18.46
CA THR A 645 -3.51 0.30 -18.51
C THR A 645 -3.00 1.59 -19.12
N ASP A 646 -3.65 2.04 -20.20
CA ASP A 646 -3.43 3.34 -20.81
C ASP A 646 -3.92 4.48 -19.91
N LEU A 647 -3.05 5.46 -19.67
CA LEU A 647 -3.33 6.68 -18.91
C LEU A 647 -3.16 7.94 -19.77
N SER A 648 -3.03 7.77 -21.10
CA SER A 648 -2.73 8.86 -22.02
C SER A 648 -3.84 9.91 -22.05
N LEU A 649 -3.44 11.18 -22.12
CA LEU A 649 -4.35 12.33 -22.13
C LEU A 649 -4.65 12.84 -23.55
N ASN A 650 -5.59 13.78 -23.66
CA ASN A 650 -6.01 14.46 -24.89
C ASN A 650 -6.67 13.53 -25.92
N GLY A 651 -7.51 12.60 -25.47
CA GLY A 651 -8.36 11.76 -26.32
C GLY A 651 -7.61 11.03 -27.45
N PRO A 652 -6.69 10.10 -27.14
CA PRO A 652 -6.04 9.26 -28.16
C PRO A 652 -7.08 8.44 -28.93
N THR A 653 -6.84 8.24 -30.23
CA THR A 653 -7.74 7.48 -31.12
C THR A 653 -7.10 6.19 -31.67
N SER A 654 -5.82 5.96 -31.38
CA SER A 654 -5.07 4.77 -31.79
C SER A 654 -3.86 4.56 -30.88
N TRP A 655 -3.57 3.29 -30.58
CA TRP A 655 -2.47 2.84 -29.72
C TRP A 655 -1.50 1.96 -30.52
N SER A 656 -0.22 2.06 -30.19
CA SER A 656 0.84 1.21 -30.73
C SER A 656 1.84 0.91 -29.61
N TRP A 657 1.73 -0.29 -29.06
CA TRP A 657 2.59 -0.81 -27.99
C TRP A 657 3.76 -1.61 -28.53
N THR A 658 4.90 -1.55 -27.83
CA THR A 658 6.01 -2.48 -27.96
C THR A 658 6.43 -3.00 -26.59
N PHE A 659 6.50 -4.32 -26.45
CA PHE A 659 6.90 -5.03 -25.23
C PHE A 659 8.17 -5.83 -25.53
N GLU A 660 9.31 -5.32 -25.08
CA GLU A 660 10.57 -6.04 -25.21
C GLU A 660 10.47 -7.38 -24.46
N GLY A 661 10.75 -8.52 -25.09
CA GLY A 661 10.64 -9.85 -24.45
C GLY A 661 9.23 -10.34 -24.12
N GLY A 662 8.20 -9.51 -24.33
CA GLY A 662 6.81 -9.85 -24.10
C GLY A 662 6.17 -10.67 -25.23
N THR A 663 5.14 -11.46 -24.89
CA THR A 663 4.29 -12.19 -25.84
C THR A 663 2.83 -11.80 -25.59
N PRO A 664 2.17 -11.07 -26.52
CA PRO A 664 2.69 -10.59 -27.81
C PRO A 664 3.71 -9.45 -27.64
N ALA A 665 4.65 -9.32 -28.58
CA ALA A 665 5.69 -8.28 -28.55
C ALA A 665 5.20 -6.87 -28.95
N THR A 666 3.99 -6.78 -29.53
CA THR A 666 3.33 -5.52 -29.90
C THR A 666 1.83 -5.65 -29.74
N SER A 667 1.13 -4.55 -29.48
CA SER A 667 -0.34 -4.50 -29.46
C SER A 667 -0.88 -3.18 -29.98
N THR A 668 -2.12 -3.19 -30.47
CA THR A 668 -2.91 -1.99 -30.80
C THR A 668 -4.12 -1.82 -29.89
N ASP A 669 -4.29 -2.72 -28.92
CA ASP A 669 -5.34 -2.61 -27.91
C ASP A 669 -5.01 -1.46 -26.95
N GLN A 670 -6.03 -0.80 -26.41
CA GLN A 670 -5.82 0.25 -25.42
C GLN A 670 -5.18 -0.30 -24.15
N ASN A 671 -5.67 -1.45 -23.63
CA ASN A 671 -5.21 -2.07 -22.39
C ASN A 671 -4.80 -3.55 -22.64
N PRO A 672 -3.59 -3.81 -23.15
CA PRO A 672 -3.15 -5.16 -23.50
C PRO A 672 -2.70 -5.99 -22.29
N ILE A 673 -2.74 -7.32 -22.45
CA ILE A 673 -2.18 -8.29 -21.51
C ILE A 673 -0.98 -8.96 -22.18
N VAL A 674 0.15 -9.04 -21.47
CA VAL A 674 1.41 -9.52 -22.05
C VAL A 674 2.08 -10.53 -21.12
N THR A 675 2.41 -11.70 -21.65
CA THR A 675 3.14 -12.75 -20.92
C THR A 675 4.64 -12.62 -21.16
N TYR A 676 5.45 -12.68 -20.10
CA TYR A 676 6.91 -12.69 -20.22
C TYR A 676 7.48 -14.07 -19.91
N ASN A 677 7.98 -14.73 -20.96
CA ASN A 677 8.43 -16.13 -20.88
C ASN A 677 9.93 -16.27 -20.58
N GLU A 678 10.68 -15.18 -20.44
CA GLU A 678 12.11 -15.23 -20.16
C GLU A 678 12.48 -14.29 -19.02
N ILE A 679 13.46 -14.70 -18.21
CA ILE A 679 13.99 -13.90 -17.10
C ILE A 679 14.72 -12.69 -17.68
N GLY A 680 14.53 -11.51 -17.10
CA GLY A 680 15.15 -10.29 -17.61
C GLY A 680 14.51 -9.01 -17.10
N ILE A 681 15.05 -7.89 -17.55
CA ILE A 681 14.52 -6.55 -17.30
C ILE A 681 14.12 -5.98 -18.66
N TYR A 682 12.86 -5.60 -18.83
CA TYR A 682 12.27 -5.31 -20.13
C TYR A 682 11.72 -3.90 -20.23
N THR A 683 11.95 -3.28 -21.37
CA THR A 683 11.40 -1.96 -21.72
C THR A 683 10.01 -2.09 -22.32
N VAL A 684 9.13 -1.15 -21.95
CA VAL A 684 7.80 -1.01 -22.55
C VAL A 684 7.65 0.38 -23.14
N SER A 685 7.11 0.46 -24.36
CA SER A 685 6.77 1.74 -24.98
C SER A 685 5.33 1.74 -25.49
N LEU A 686 4.65 2.87 -25.31
CA LEU A 686 3.33 3.16 -25.86
C LEU A 686 3.43 4.40 -26.76
N THR A 687 2.98 4.29 -28.00
CA THR A 687 2.71 5.45 -28.86
C THR A 687 1.22 5.61 -29.05
N VAL A 688 0.71 6.80 -28.77
CA VAL A 688 -0.70 7.16 -28.99
C VAL A 688 -0.83 8.27 -30.02
N SER A 689 -1.90 8.27 -30.82
CA SER A 689 -2.16 9.35 -31.79
C SER A 689 -3.62 9.74 -31.93
N ASN A 690 -3.84 11.01 -32.28
CA ASN A 690 -5.11 11.58 -32.67
C ASN A 690 -4.95 12.51 -33.89
N VAL A 691 -5.98 13.28 -34.25
CA VAL A 691 -5.94 14.17 -35.42
C VAL A 691 -4.94 15.32 -35.31
N ALA A 692 -4.51 15.68 -34.10
CA ALA A 692 -3.59 16.77 -33.84
C ALA A 692 -2.12 16.32 -33.86
N GLY A 693 -1.84 15.03 -33.63
CA GLY A 693 -0.50 14.49 -33.62
C GLY A 693 -0.38 13.15 -32.89
N SER A 694 0.84 12.82 -32.50
CA SER A 694 1.19 11.60 -31.77
C SER A 694 2.22 11.90 -30.69
N ASP A 695 2.24 11.08 -29.64
CA ASP A 695 3.25 11.12 -28.59
C ASP A 695 3.64 9.69 -28.18
N THR A 696 4.84 9.54 -27.61
CA THR A 696 5.41 8.23 -27.25
C THR A 696 6.01 8.27 -25.85
N GLU A 697 5.56 7.38 -24.98
CA GLU A 697 6.13 7.14 -23.66
C GLU A 697 6.93 5.84 -23.67
N THR A 698 8.10 5.84 -23.03
CA THR A 698 8.99 4.68 -22.94
C THR A 698 9.53 4.52 -21.53
N LYS A 699 9.09 3.47 -20.83
CA LYS A 699 9.57 3.11 -19.50
C LYS A 699 10.66 2.04 -19.64
N THR A 700 11.91 2.45 -19.50
CA THR A 700 13.08 1.57 -19.62
C THR A 700 13.20 0.66 -18.41
N GLY A 701 13.34 -0.65 -18.64
CA GLY A 701 13.44 -1.64 -17.57
C GLY A 701 12.23 -1.69 -16.65
N TYR A 702 11.05 -1.46 -17.22
CA TYR A 702 9.79 -1.34 -16.48
C TYR A 702 9.29 -2.67 -15.92
N ILE A 703 9.54 -3.79 -16.61
CA ILE A 703 9.15 -5.12 -16.14
C ILE A 703 10.41 -5.92 -15.76
N THR A 704 10.48 -6.36 -14.51
CA THR A 704 11.49 -7.30 -14.00
C THR A 704 10.87 -8.68 -13.90
N VAL A 705 11.47 -9.64 -14.58
CA VAL A 705 11.03 -11.03 -14.59
C VAL A 705 12.07 -11.87 -13.87
N ASN A 706 11.69 -12.45 -12.74
CA ASN A 706 12.52 -13.25 -11.87
C ASN A 706 12.41 -14.75 -12.18
N PRO A 707 13.44 -15.55 -11.86
CA PRO A 707 13.33 -17.00 -11.84
C PRO A 707 12.23 -17.46 -10.85
N PRO A 708 11.59 -18.63 -11.10
CA PRO A 708 10.73 -19.24 -10.10
C PRO A 708 11.54 -19.61 -8.84
N PRO A 709 10.97 -19.51 -7.63
CA PRO A 709 11.70 -19.86 -6.42
C PRO A 709 12.03 -21.36 -6.39
N LEU A 710 13.25 -21.70 -5.95
CA LEU A 710 13.59 -23.09 -5.60
C LEU A 710 12.91 -23.45 -4.29
N VAL A 711 11.83 -24.22 -4.37
CA VAL A 711 11.12 -24.75 -3.21
C VAL A 711 11.50 -26.22 -3.03
N PHE A 712 12.13 -26.53 -1.90
CA PHE A 712 12.42 -27.91 -1.52
C PHE A 712 12.35 -28.10 -0.01
N GLU A 713 12.16 -29.35 0.41
CA GLU A 713 12.16 -29.78 1.80
C GLU A 713 12.84 -31.15 1.89
N THR A 714 13.57 -31.38 2.98
CA THR A 714 14.17 -32.69 3.26
C THR A 714 13.77 -33.16 4.64
N GLY A 715 13.79 -34.48 4.85
CA GLY A 715 13.53 -35.00 6.18
C GLY A 715 13.88 -36.47 6.34
N VAL A 716 13.76 -36.91 7.58
CA VAL A 716 14.05 -38.27 8.03
C VAL A 716 12.84 -38.78 8.81
N LEU A 717 12.28 -39.89 8.36
CA LEU A 717 11.10 -40.53 8.94
C LEU A 717 11.51 -41.82 9.61
N THR A 718 11.32 -41.91 10.93
CA THR A 718 11.62 -43.14 11.69
C THR A 718 10.37 -43.99 11.90
N GLY A 719 10.54 -45.30 11.98
CA GLY A 719 9.44 -46.22 12.34
C GLY A 719 8.53 -46.59 11.17
N VAL A 720 8.97 -46.37 9.93
CA VAL A 720 8.21 -46.70 8.72
C VAL A 720 8.10 -48.23 8.60
N GLY A 721 6.92 -48.71 8.23
CA GLY A 721 6.62 -50.13 8.07
C GLY A 721 5.77 -50.40 6.84
N SER A 722 5.10 -51.56 6.80
CA SER A 722 4.21 -51.93 5.68
C SER A 722 2.90 -51.15 5.62
N THR A 723 2.59 -50.33 6.63
CA THR A 723 1.43 -49.44 6.65
C THR A 723 1.79 -48.05 6.12
N TRP A 724 0.87 -47.44 5.37
CA TRP A 724 1.03 -46.07 4.90
C TRP A 724 1.09 -45.07 6.06
N GLN A 725 2.06 -44.16 5.98
CA GLN A 725 2.24 -43.05 6.89
C GLN A 725 2.18 -41.75 6.08
N THR A 726 1.35 -40.80 6.53
CA THR A 726 1.30 -39.45 5.95
C THR A 726 2.48 -38.62 6.45
N VAL A 727 3.12 -37.92 5.52
CA VAL A 727 4.25 -37.01 5.75
C VAL A 727 3.75 -35.59 5.51
N PRO A 728 3.49 -34.80 6.56
CA PRO A 728 3.18 -33.39 6.39
C PRO A 728 4.45 -32.61 6.05
N LEU A 729 4.33 -31.69 5.09
CA LEU A 729 5.38 -30.79 4.64
C LEU A 729 5.10 -29.38 5.12
N GLN A 730 6.17 -28.61 5.35
CA GLN A 730 6.06 -27.17 5.67
C GLN A 730 5.71 -26.34 4.43
N ASN A 731 6.26 -26.74 3.28
CA ASN A 731 5.99 -26.08 2.00
C ASN A 731 4.71 -26.60 1.34
N ILE A 732 4.04 -25.73 0.57
CA ILE A 732 2.94 -26.10 -0.32
C ILE A 732 3.50 -26.14 -1.75
N TYR A 733 3.30 -27.28 -2.42
CA TYR A 733 3.80 -27.54 -3.76
C TYR A 733 2.64 -27.56 -4.76
N SER A 734 2.83 -26.92 -5.92
CA SER A 734 1.85 -27.00 -7.02
C SER A 734 2.00 -28.33 -7.75
N SER A 735 3.24 -28.79 -7.89
CA SER A 735 3.60 -30.06 -8.51
C SER A 735 4.87 -30.63 -7.86
N MET A 736 4.73 -31.36 -6.74
CA MET A 736 5.91 -31.92 -6.07
C MET A 736 6.53 -33.12 -6.79
N VAL A 737 7.85 -33.25 -6.68
CA VAL A 737 8.66 -34.44 -6.98
C VAL A 737 9.24 -34.96 -5.66
N VAL A 738 8.92 -36.20 -5.31
CA VAL A 738 9.36 -36.84 -4.06
C VAL A 738 10.35 -37.94 -4.40
N VAL A 739 11.53 -37.90 -3.77
CA VAL A 739 12.53 -38.98 -3.86
C VAL A 739 12.87 -39.45 -2.46
N CYS A 740 12.84 -40.77 -2.25
CA CYS A 740 13.09 -41.37 -0.96
C CYS A 740 14.26 -42.36 -1.02
N SER A 741 14.90 -42.59 0.11
CA SER A 741 15.90 -43.64 0.30
C SER A 741 15.70 -44.29 1.65
N ASN A 742 15.68 -45.61 1.65
CA ASN A 742 15.49 -46.38 2.86
C ASN A 742 16.85 -46.63 3.53
N ASP A 743 16.82 -46.59 4.86
CA ASP A 743 17.91 -47.02 5.72
C ASP A 743 17.58 -48.42 6.25
N LEU A 744 18.36 -49.36 5.76
CA LEU A 744 18.25 -50.77 6.10
C LEU A 744 18.77 -51.06 7.51
N GLY A 745 19.61 -50.18 8.07
CA GLY A 745 20.26 -50.36 9.36
C GLY A 745 21.04 -51.68 9.41
N ASP A 746 20.61 -52.58 10.30
CA ASP A 746 21.14 -53.95 10.45
C ASP A 746 20.14 -55.02 9.93
N SER A 747 19.13 -54.64 9.16
CA SER A 747 18.11 -55.58 8.66
C SER A 747 18.64 -56.47 7.54
N ASP A 748 18.27 -57.76 7.59
CA ASP A 748 18.54 -58.74 6.53
C ASP A 748 17.38 -58.89 5.53
N TYR A 749 16.31 -58.11 5.66
CA TYR A 749 15.15 -58.18 4.75
C TYR A 749 15.22 -57.10 3.67
N PRO A 750 15.09 -57.44 2.37
CA PRO A 750 14.99 -56.42 1.34
C PRO A 750 13.74 -55.56 1.55
N ALA A 751 13.90 -54.26 1.39
CA ALA A 751 12.85 -53.28 1.57
C ALA A 751 12.88 -52.31 0.40
N VAL A 752 11.71 -51.93 -0.11
CA VAL A 752 11.57 -50.87 -1.12
C VAL A 752 10.65 -49.78 -0.61
N THR A 753 11.02 -48.53 -0.83
CA THR A 753 10.16 -47.40 -0.46
C THR A 753 9.07 -47.20 -1.50
N ARG A 754 7.82 -47.08 -1.04
CA ARG A 754 6.65 -46.78 -1.87
C ARG A 754 6.10 -45.41 -1.48
N VAL A 755 5.76 -44.61 -2.48
CA VAL A 755 5.17 -43.26 -2.34
C VAL A 755 3.82 -43.22 -3.07
N ARG A 756 2.85 -42.46 -2.52
CA ARG A 756 1.60 -42.11 -3.21
C ARG A 756 1.04 -40.79 -2.65
N ASN A 757 -0.03 -40.29 -3.28
CA ASN A 757 -0.77 -39.11 -2.83
C ASN A 757 0.15 -37.90 -2.58
N ALA A 758 1.13 -37.71 -3.46
CA ALA A 758 2.10 -36.62 -3.41
C ALA A 758 1.50 -35.35 -4.04
N GLU A 759 0.77 -34.58 -3.24
CA GLU A 759 0.03 -33.40 -3.66
C GLU A 759 -0.03 -32.33 -2.57
N GLY A 760 -0.05 -31.05 -2.95
CA GLY A 760 -0.14 -29.93 -2.02
C GLY A 760 1.02 -29.91 -1.02
N ASN A 761 0.73 -30.16 0.26
CA ASN A 761 1.70 -30.14 1.36
C ASN A 761 1.87 -31.49 2.06
N SER A 762 1.59 -32.61 1.38
CA SER A 762 1.84 -33.93 1.96
C SER A 762 2.07 -35.01 0.91
N PHE A 763 2.69 -36.11 1.35
CA PHE A 763 2.68 -37.38 0.63
C PHE A 763 2.52 -38.54 1.61
N GLU A 764 2.22 -39.73 1.10
CA GLU A 764 2.20 -40.95 1.92
C GLU A 764 3.35 -41.86 1.55
N VAL A 765 3.98 -42.46 2.57
CA VAL A 765 5.11 -43.38 2.42
C VAL A 765 4.87 -44.69 3.16
N ARG A 766 5.39 -45.79 2.62
CA ARG A 766 5.55 -47.08 3.32
C ARG A 766 6.79 -47.81 2.82
N VAL A 767 7.22 -48.83 3.55
CA VAL A 767 8.21 -49.81 3.05
C VAL A 767 7.54 -51.14 2.73
N GLN A 768 7.92 -51.75 1.61
CA GLN A 768 7.38 -53.02 1.14
C GLN A 768 8.53 -54.01 0.94
N ASN A 769 8.39 -55.21 1.49
CA ASN A 769 9.29 -56.30 1.14
C ASN A 769 8.85 -56.88 -0.22
N PRO A 770 9.78 -57.11 -1.16
CA PRO A 770 9.48 -57.73 -2.47
C PRO A 770 8.68 -59.05 -2.36
N SER A 771 9.03 -59.92 -1.42
CA SER A 771 8.37 -61.22 -1.21
C SER A 771 7.06 -61.11 -0.41
N GLY A 772 6.62 -59.90 -0.04
CA GLY A 772 5.39 -59.65 0.71
C GLY A 772 5.51 -59.83 2.24
N ALA A 773 6.71 -59.97 2.79
CA ALA A 773 6.91 -60.01 4.24
C ALA A 773 6.51 -58.68 4.91
N VAL A 774 5.96 -58.75 6.12
CA VAL A 774 5.60 -57.55 6.89
C VAL A 774 6.86 -56.92 7.47
N LEU A 775 7.04 -55.63 7.21
CA LEU A 775 8.17 -54.81 7.64
C LEU A 775 7.72 -53.80 8.71
N SER A 776 8.60 -53.48 9.65
CA SER A 776 8.40 -52.40 10.64
C SER A 776 9.74 -51.85 11.12
N GLY A 777 9.75 -50.58 11.51
CA GLY A 777 10.89 -49.97 12.21
C GLY A 777 11.99 -49.39 11.32
N TYR A 778 11.73 -49.18 10.02
CA TYR A 778 12.70 -48.61 9.10
C TYR A 778 12.79 -47.08 9.23
N THR A 779 13.94 -46.54 8.83
CA THR A 779 14.13 -45.10 8.66
C THR A 779 14.11 -44.77 7.16
N VAL A 780 13.39 -43.74 6.75
CA VAL A 780 13.30 -43.30 5.36
C VAL A 780 13.73 -41.83 5.27
N HIS A 781 14.75 -41.57 4.46
CA HIS A 781 15.17 -40.24 4.08
C HIS A 781 14.37 -39.80 2.86
N TYR A 782 13.99 -38.52 2.82
CA TYR A 782 13.28 -37.97 1.67
C TYR A 782 13.77 -36.57 1.32
N ILE A 783 13.65 -36.25 0.03
CA ILE A 783 13.65 -34.90 -0.51
C ILE A 783 12.36 -34.70 -1.30
N VAL A 784 11.76 -33.53 -1.14
CA VAL A 784 10.65 -33.03 -1.95
C VAL A 784 11.11 -31.77 -2.65
N VAL A 785 10.93 -31.68 -3.96
CA VAL A 785 11.28 -30.49 -4.77
C VAL A 785 10.08 -30.12 -5.62
N GLU A 786 9.79 -28.83 -5.76
CA GLU A 786 8.82 -28.36 -6.76
C GLU A 786 9.30 -28.72 -8.18
N GLU A 787 8.42 -29.28 -9.01
CA GLU A 787 8.72 -29.58 -10.40
C GLU A 787 9.13 -28.31 -11.16
N GLY A 788 10.28 -28.36 -11.82
CA GLY A 788 10.88 -27.18 -12.42
C GLY A 788 12.35 -27.39 -12.77
N TYR A 789 12.97 -26.35 -13.32
CA TYR A 789 14.40 -26.33 -13.59
C TYR A 789 15.02 -25.08 -12.96
N TYR A 790 16.19 -25.28 -12.39
CA TYR A 790 16.91 -24.35 -11.53
C TYR A 790 18.34 -24.26 -12.05
N THR A 791 18.81 -23.05 -12.30
CA THR A 791 20.18 -22.81 -12.78
C THR A 791 21.07 -22.30 -11.66
N ALA A 792 22.37 -22.57 -11.80
CA ALA A 792 23.37 -22.13 -10.83
C ALA A 792 23.39 -20.60 -10.65
N ASP A 793 23.21 -19.84 -11.73
CA ASP A 793 23.26 -18.37 -11.71
C ASP A 793 22.16 -17.75 -10.84
N TYR A 794 21.00 -18.41 -10.74
CA TYR A 794 19.83 -17.89 -10.02
C TYR A 794 19.61 -18.56 -8.66
N HIS A 795 19.94 -19.85 -8.54
CA HIS A 795 19.59 -20.66 -7.37
C HIS A 795 20.81 -21.20 -6.61
N GLY A 796 22.02 -20.94 -7.10
CA GLY A 796 23.25 -21.54 -6.57
C GLY A 796 23.43 -23.02 -6.93
N VAL A 797 22.47 -23.64 -7.62
CA VAL A 797 22.48 -25.04 -8.01
C VAL A 797 21.97 -25.24 -9.44
N GLN A 798 22.64 -26.10 -10.21
CA GLN A 798 22.17 -26.60 -11.49
C GLN A 798 21.36 -27.88 -11.27
N MET A 799 20.03 -27.77 -11.25
CA MET A 799 19.12 -28.86 -10.88
C MET A 799 17.81 -28.80 -11.67
N GLU A 800 17.17 -29.93 -11.90
CA GLU A 800 15.78 -29.98 -12.36
C GLU A 800 15.04 -31.12 -11.64
N ALA A 801 13.74 -30.99 -11.50
CA ALA A 801 12.85 -31.99 -10.96
C ALA A 801 11.70 -32.19 -11.96
N GLN A 802 11.42 -33.45 -12.33
CA GLN A 802 10.42 -33.79 -13.34
C GLN A 802 9.55 -34.97 -12.90
N LYS A 803 8.29 -34.98 -13.33
CA LYS A 803 7.41 -36.16 -13.31
C LYS A 803 7.14 -36.67 -14.71
N VAL A 804 7.24 -37.99 -14.88
CA VAL A 804 6.91 -38.65 -16.14
C VAL A 804 6.17 -39.95 -15.88
N ILE A 805 5.37 -40.39 -16.85
CA ILE A 805 4.73 -41.71 -16.79
C ILE A 805 5.74 -42.75 -17.27
N SER A 806 5.92 -43.81 -16.48
CA SER A 806 6.62 -45.04 -16.84
C SER A 806 5.62 -46.13 -17.19
N GLN A 807 5.56 -46.48 -18.47
CA GLN A 807 4.58 -47.40 -19.04
C GLN A 807 5.08 -48.85 -19.10
N VAL A 808 6.40 -49.03 -19.09
CA VAL A 808 7.05 -50.35 -19.18
C VAL A 808 7.81 -50.67 -17.90
N THR A 809 7.95 -51.96 -17.61
CA THR A 809 8.66 -52.47 -16.44
C THR A 809 9.86 -53.29 -16.88
N ALA A 810 11.04 -52.88 -16.46
CA ALA A 810 12.28 -53.61 -16.74
C ALA A 810 12.52 -54.74 -15.71
N ARG A 811 13.40 -55.69 -16.05
CA ARG A 811 13.72 -56.85 -15.20
C ARG A 811 15.11 -57.43 -15.51
N ALA A 812 15.60 -58.25 -14.59
CA ALA A 812 16.84 -59.00 -14.68
C ALA A 812 16.98 -59.78 -15.99
N LYS A 813 18.20 -59.91 -16.49
CA LYS A 813 18.63 -60.70 -17.67
C LYS A 813 17.93 -60.28 -18.98
N TRP A 814 17.11 -59.23 -18.96
CA TRP A 814 16.27 -58.79 -20.08
C TRP A 814 16.11 -57.26 -20.10
N TRP A 815 17.21 -56.52 -20.06
CA TRP A 815 17.25 -55.06 -20.28
C TRP A 815 17.12 -54.69 -21.77
N LYS A 816 16.13 -55.27 -22.47
CA LYS A 816 15.94 -55.07 -23.92
C LYS A 816 15.67 -53.61 -24.28
N THR A 817 15.93 -53.25 -25.52
CA THR A 817 15.66 -51.90 -26.05
C THR A 817 14.20 -51.45 -25.86
N ASP A 818 13.27 -52.40 -25.82
CA ASP A 818 11.82 -52.13 -25.80
C ASP A 818 11.27 -51.82 -24.39
N VAL A 819 12.09 -51.92 -23.34
CA VAL A 819 11.73 -51.60 -21.94
C VAL A 819 12.50 -50.39 -21.40
N ARG A 820 13.20 -49.63 -22.26
CA ARG A 820 13.92 -48.41 -21.89
C ARG A 820 13.16 -47.20 -22.37
N GLU A 821 12.85 -46.31 -21.45
CA GLU A 821 12.12 -45.08 -21.74
C GLU A 821 13.13 -43.93 -21.79
N GLU A 822 13.36 -43.40 -22.99
CA GLU A 822 14.26 -42.26 -23.20
C GLU A 822 13.67 -41.02 -22.52
N ARG A 823 14.53 -40.28 -21.82
CA ARG A 823 14.19 -39.06 -21.10
C ARG A 823 15.06 -37.91 -21.60
N SER A 824 14.61 -36.68 -21.36
CA SER A 824 15.30 -35.47 -21.79
C SER A 824 15.55 -34.56 -20.62
N TYR A 825 16.71 -33.92 -20.63
CA TYR A 825 17.02 -32.84 -19.71
C TYR A 825 16.38 -31.54 -20.20
N ILE A 826 15.88 -30.73 -19.28
CA ILE A 826 15.45 -29.35 -19.55
C ILE A 826 16.68 -28.44 -19.44
N ASN A 827 17.50 -28.67 -18.40
CA ASN A 827 18.78 -28.04 -18.16
C ASN A 827 19.92 -28.68 -18.99
N THR A 828 21.07 -28.00 -19.02
CA THR A 828 22.32 -28.58 -19.54
C THR A 828 23.19 -29.05 -18.38
N TYR A 829 23.78 -30.25 -18.52
CA TYR A 829 24.64 -30.87 -17.51
C TYR A 829 25.99 -31.29 -18.12
N THR A 830 27.05 -31.28 -17.31
CA THR A 830 28.35 -31.86 -17.68
C THR A 830 28.45 -33.29 -17.17
N ASN A 831 28.05 -33.52 -15.92
CA ASN A 831 28.03 -34.82 -15.26
C ASN A 831 26.71 -34.95 -14.47
N PRO A 832 25.62 -35.41 -15.12
CA PRO A 832 24.31 -35.47 -14.48
C PRO A 832 24.25 -36.58 -13.41
N VAL A 833 23.76 -36.24 -12.22
CA VAL A 833 23.40 -37.17 -11.15
C VAL A 833 21.89 -37.29 -11.14
N VAL A 834 21.35 -38.50 -11.39
CA VAL A 834 19.91 -38.75 -11.47
C VAL A 834 19.45 -39.56 -10.25
N LEU A 835 18.48 -39.02 -9.53
CA LEU A 835 17.89 -39.62 -8.34
C LEU A 835 16.38 -39.67 -8.52
N GLY A 836 15.73 -40.81 -8.27
CA GLY A 836 14.31 -40.92 -8.59
C GLY A 836 13.56 -41.97 -7.79
N GLN A 837 12.24 -41.93 -7.95
CA GLN A 837 11.29 -42.69 -7.16
C GLN A 837 10.05 -43.00 -7.99
N VAL A 838 9.47 -44.18 -7.77
CA VAL A 838 8.10 -44.48 -8.21
C VAL A 838 7.16 -43.76 -7.24
N MET A 839 6.46 -42.73 -7.73
CA MET A 839 5.71 -41.77 -6.91
C MET A 839 4.23 -42.09 -6.76
N THR A 840 3.74 -43.11 -7.47
CA THR A 840 2.36 -43.56 -7.39
C THR A 840 2.27 -45.03 -6.98
N HIS A 841 1.04 -45.43 -6.65
CA HIS A 841 0.68 -46.78 -6.25
C HIS A 841 -0.51 -47.25 -7.08
N ASN A 842 -0.35 -47.16 -8.40
CA ASN A 842 -1.33 -47.72 -9.34
C ASN A 842 -1.26 -49.25 -9.34
N ASP A 843 -0.08 -49.80 -9.06
CA ASP A 843 0.15 -51.24 -8.88
C ASP A 843 0.41 -51.61 -7.40
N PRO A 844 -0.32 -52.61 -6.84
CA PRO A 844 -0.11 -53.07 -5.46
C PRO A 844 1.27 -53.73 -5.27
N ASP A 845 1.80 -54.37 -6.31
CA ASP A 845 3.08 -55.05 -6.30
C ASP A 845 4.22 -54.05 -6.44
N TRP A 846 5.39 -54.46 -5.97
CA TRP A 846 6.53 -53.58 -5.83
C TRP A 846 7.16 -53.27 -7.19
N SER A 847 7.74 -52.07 -7.30
CA SER A 847 8.69 -51.69 -8.35
C SER A 847 9.55 -50.55 -7.83
N VAL A 848 10.74 -50.42 -8.39
CA VAL A 848 11.74 -49.42 -7.98
C VAL A 848 12.24 -48.64 -9.18
N PHE A 849 12.68 -47.40 -8.93
CA PHE A 849 13.20 -46.50 -9.96
C PHE A 849 14.59 -46.92 -10.42
N TRP A 850 14.90 -46.72 -11.70
CA TRP A 850 16.26 -46.84 -12.22
C TRP A 850 16.57 -45.78 -13.28
N ALA A 851 17.86 -45.46 -13.41
CA ALA A 851 18.39 -44.59 -14.46
C ALA A 851 19.74 -45.08 -15.01
N CYS A 852 19.95 -44.89 -16.31
CA CYS A 852 21.22 -45.20 -16.99
C CYS A 852 21.39 -44.38 -18.29
N ASN A 853 22.46 -44.63 -19.04
CA ASN A 853 22.56 -44.19 -20.44
C ASN A 853 22.12 -45.29 -21.42
N TYR A 854 22.36 -45.13 -22.73
CA TYR A 854 22.00 -46.14 -23.73
C TYR A 854 22.55 -47.56 -23.42
N LYS A 855 23.70 -47.68 -22.74
CA LYS A 855 24.18 -48.93 -22.16
C LYS A 855 23.74 -48.99 -20.70
N VAL A 856 22.98 -50.03 -20.36
CA VAL A 856 22.49 -50.26 -19.00
C VAL A 856 23.60 -50.31 -17.95
N THR A 857 24.81 -50.74 -18.34
CA THR A 857 26.02 -50.78 -17.51
C THR A 857 26.74 -49.44 -17.35
N SER A 858 26.07 -48.32 -17.60
CA SER A 858 26.73 -47.02 -17.55
C SER A 858 25.76 -45.94 -17.08
N PRO A 859 26.25 -44.98 -16.27
CA PRO A 859 25.40 -43.92 -15.73
C PRO A 859 24.92 -42.98 -16.84
N PRO A 860 23.85 -42.20 -16.58
CA PRO A 860 23.39 -41.14 -17.47
C PRO A 860 24.52 -40.19 -17.89
N THR A 861 24.41 -39.64 -19.10
CA THR A 861 25.38 -38.70 -19.68
C THR A 861 24.65 -37.48 -20.23
N PRO A 862 25.33 -36.35 -20.49
CA PRO A 862 24.69 -35.12 -21.01
C PRO A 862 23.83 -35.31 -22.27
N THR A 863 24.08 -36.37 -23.04
CA THR A 863 23.39 -36.64 -24.31
C THR A 863 22.63 -37.96 -24.34
N SER A 864 22.56 -38.70 -23.22
CA SER A 864 21.87 -40.00 -23.18
C SER A 864 21.40 -40.33 -21.78
N PHE A 865 20.07 -40.39 -21.64
CA PHE A 865 19.38 -40.60 -20.38
C PHE A 865 18.14 -41.48 -20.60
N TYR A 866 18.08 -42.60 -19.88
CA TYR A 866 16.92 -43.48 -19.81
C TYR A 866 16.55 -43.66 -18.34
N ALA A 867 15.25 -43.61 -18.03
CA ALA A 867 14.75 -43.91 -16.69
C ALA A 867 13.35 -44.50 -16.72
N GLY A 868 13.08 -45.39 -15.77
CA GLY A 868 11.83 -46.13 -15.68
C GLY A 868 11.69 -46.83 -14.32
N LYS A 869 10.86 -47.86 -14.28
CA LYS A 869 10.72 -48.76 -13.13
C LYS A 869 11.18 -50.19 -13.47
N HIS A 870 11.67 -50.92 -12.48
CA HIS A 870 12.03 -52.33 -12.60
C HIS A 870 11.63 -53.14 -11.36
N VAL A 871 11.66 -54.47 -11.49
CA VAL A 871 11.25 -55.42 -10.44
C VAL A 871 12.33 -56.47 -10.13
N GLY A 872 13.60 -56.13 -10.39
CA GLY A 872 14.72 -57.07 -10.18
C GLY A 872 14.52 -58.39 -10.93
N GLU A 873 14.70 -59.51 -10.23
CA GLU A 873 14.53 -60.89 -10.67
C GLU A 873 13.10 -61.42 -10.54
N ASP A 874 12.12 -60.59 -10.17
CA ASP A 874 10.71 -61.00 -10.09
C ASP A 874 10.23 -61.54 -11.44
N ALA A 875 9.73 -62.78 -11.42
CA ALA A 875 9.21 -63.45 -12.60
C ALA A 875 7.92 -62.78 -13.11
N ASP A 876 7.17 -62.10 -12.24
CA ASP A 876 6.05 -61.23 -12.62
C ASP A 876 6.52 -59.78 -12.75
N TYR A 877 6.74 -59.38 -14.00
CA TYR A 877 7.13 -58.03 -14.39
C TYR A 877 5.98 -57.22 -14.97
N THR A 878 4.73 -57.70 -14.85
CA THR A 878 3.56 -56.91 -15.26
C THR A 878 3.28 -55.89 -14.17
N ARG A 879 3.37 -54.60 -14.50
CA ARG A 879 2.97 -53.52 -13.59
C ARG A 879 2.12 -52.51 -14.32
N GLU A 880 1.12 -51.96 -13.65
CA GLU A 880 0.36 -50.81 -14.14
C GLU A 880 1.28 -49.61 -14.41
N SER A 881 0.89 -48.71 -15.32
CA SER A 881 1.65 -47.47 -15.56
C SER A 881 1.75 -46.65 -14.27
N GLU A 882 2.94 -46.19 -13.93
CA GLU A 882 3.18 -45.43 -12.70
C GLU A 882 3.82 -44.07 -13.06
N THR A 883 3.53 -43.04 -12.28
CA THR A 883 4.29 -41.79 -12.33
C THR A 883 5.61 -42.02 -11.59
N ILE A 884 6.72 -41.77 -12.29
CA ILE A 884 8.04 -41.67 -11.66
C ILE A 884 8.41 -40.20 -11.56
N GLY A 885 9.00 -39.83 -10.44
CA GLY A 885 9.63 -38.53 -10.26
C GLY A 885 11.13 -38.69 -10.20
N PHE A 886 11.86 -37.75 -10.79
CA PHE A 886 13.31 -37.72 -10.67
C PHE A 886 13.85 -36.30 -10.57
N ILE A 887 14.96 -36.19 -9.86
CA ILE A 887 15.78 -35.01 -9.72
C ILE A 887 17.07 -35.26 -10.52
N VAL A 888 17.42 -34.33 -11.39
CA VAL A 888 18.75 -34.30 -12.04
C VAL A 888 19.52 -33.13 -11.47
N ILE A 889 20.66 -33.39 -10.88
CA ILE A 889 21.55 -32.37 -10.31
C ILE A 889 22.94 -32.52 -10.90
N GLU A 890 23.63 -31.41 -11.17
CA GLU A 890 25.01 -31.45 -11.61
C GLU A 890 25.90 -32.02 -10.51
N GLN A 891 26.79 -32.96 -10.86
CA GLN A 891 27.76 -33.50 -9.92
C GLN A 891 28.64 -32.39 -9.36
N GLY A 892 28.74 -32.34 -8.03
CA GLY A 892 29.51 -31.34 -7.33
C GLY A 892 29.00 -31.11 -5.92
N GLU A 893 29.49 -30.04 -5.33
CA GLU A 893 29.18 -29.60 -3.98
C GLU A 893 28.84 -28.11 -4.02
N GLY A 894 27.94 -27.67 -3.15
CA GLY A 894 27.48 -26.29 -3.16
C GLY A 894 26.46 -26.01 -2.07
N LEU A 895 25.73 -24.91 -2.25
CA LEU A 895 24.63 -24.51 -1.37
C LEU A 895 23.33 -24.51 -2.16
N MET A 896 22.30 -25.17 -1.64
CA MET A 896 20.94 -25.18 -2.17
C MET A 896 20.07 -24.41 -1.17
N ASN A 897 19.65 -23.18 -1.50
CA ASN A 897 19.07 -22.21 -0.55
C ASN A 897 19.89 -22.03 0.74
N GLY A 898 21.22 -21.97 0.62
CA GLY A 898 22.11 -21.84 1.78
C GLY A 898 22.39 -23.16 2.52
N ILE A 899 21.73 -24.27 2.17
CA ILE A 899 21.95 -25.58 2.78
C ILE A 899 23.05 -26.32 2.00
N PRO A 900 24.12 -26.81 2.66
CA PRO A 900 25.21 -27.50 1.97
C PRO A 900 24.76 -28.84 1.41
N TYR A 901 25.22 -29.14 0.19
CA TYR A 901 24.96 -30.42 -0.46
C TYR A 901 26.19 -31.00 -1.15
N ALA A 902 26.19 -32.32 -1.36
CA ALA A 902 27.13 -33.03 -2.21
C ALA A 902 26.39 -34.05 -3.08
N ALA A 903 26.58 -33.99 -4.40
CA ALA A 903 25.98 -34.93 -5.35
C ALA A 903 27.04 -35.53 -6.27
N ALA A 904 27.02 -36.86 -6.45
CA ALA A 904 27.89 -37.51 -7.43
C ALA A 904 27.36 -38.88 -7.85
N VAL A 905 27.91 -39.40 -8.96
CA VAL A 905 27.87 -40.83 -9.27
C VAL A 905 29.14 -41.46 -8.71
N GLY A 906 29.00 -42.34 -7.72
CA GLY A 906 30.14 -43.01 -7.10
C GLY A 906 30.82 -44.05 -8.01
N PRO A 907 32.05 -44.48 -7.64
CA PRO A 907 32.74 -45.55 -8.35
C PRO A 907 32.01 -46.89 -8.22
N ALA A 908 32.25 -47.81 -9.15
CA ALA A 908 31.72 -49.17 -9.13
C ALA A 908 32.33 -50.00 -7.97
N SER A 909 31.85 -49.80 -6.75
CA SER A 909 32.41 -50.42 -5.55
C SER A 909 31.41 -50.94 -4.53
N ILE A 910 30.12 -50.62 -4.66
CA ILE A 910 29.08 -51.07 -3.71
C ILE A 910 28.68 -52.51 -4.03
N ARG A 911 28.64 -53.37 -3.00
CA ARG A 911 28.35 -54.82 -3.14
C ARG A 911 27.01 -55.16 -2.50
N GLY A 912 26.40 -56.26 -2.95
CA GLY A 912 25.29 -56.91 -2.25
C GLY A 912 25.72 -57.86 -1.12
N PHE A 913 24.74 -58.60 -0.56
CA PHE A 913 24.88 -59.50 0.59
C PHE A 913 25.46 -60.87 0.19
N ASP A 914 26.80 -60.98 0.10
CA ASP A 914 27.51 -62.17 -0.41
C ASP A 914 28.05 -63.15 0.68
N GLY A 915 27.56 -63.03 1.91
CA GLY A 915 27.89 -63.93 3.04
C GLY A 915 29.31 -63.79 3.60
N LYS A 916 30.17 -62.91 3.06
CA LYS A 916 31.52 -62.62 3.60
C LYS A 916 31.91 -61.14 3.61
N GLN A 917 31.47 -60.34 2.63
CA GLN A 917 31.70 -58.89 2.54
C GLN A 917 30.60 -58.21 1.72
N HIS A 918 29.77 -57.40 2.38
CA HIS A 918 28.69 -56.64 1.74
C HIS A 918 28.87 -55.14 1.94
N GLY A 919 28.21 -54.37 1.07
CA GLY A 919 28.23 -52.92 1.09
C GLY A 919 29.53 -52.27 0.58
N GLY A 920 29.61 -50.96 0.78
CA GLY A 920 30.77 -50.12 0.44
C GLY A 920 30.57 -48.69 0.93
N THR A 921 31.67 -47.95 1.04
CA THR A 921 31.67 -46.56 1.51
C THR A 921 32.20 -45.64 0.42
N TYR A 922 31.43 -44.59 0.10
CA TYR A 922 31.89 -43.45 -0.68
C TYR A 922 32.39 -42.35 0.24
N THR A 923 33.35 -41.58 -0.24
CA THR A 923 33.89 -40.40 0.45
C THR A 923 33.72 -39.17 -0.44
N PHE A 924 33.37 -38.05 0.16
CA PHE A 924 33.18 -36.74 -0.47
C PHE A 924 33.79 -35.64 0.41
N ASN A 925 33.86 -34.40 -0.05
CA ASN A 925 34.31 -33.32 0.83
C ASN A 925 33.25 -33.04 1.90
N GLU A 926 33.62 -32.32 2.95
CA GLU A 926 32.75 -32.13 4.10
C GLU A 926 31.42 -31.45 3.74
N VAL A 927 30.31 -32.10 4.08
CA VAL A 927 28.95 -31.54 4.12
C VAL A 927 28.62 -31.29 5.60
N PRO A 928 28.68 -30.03 6.07
CA PRO A 928 28.34 -29.69 7.44
C PRO A 928 26.94 -30.15 7.81
N ASN A 929 26.78 -30.71 9.01
CA ASN A 929 25.50 -31.22 9.53
C ASN A 929 24.76 -32.17 8.57
N ALA A 930 25.47 -32.98 7.79
CA ALA A 930 24.86 -33.97 6.89
C ALA A 930 23.77 -34.79 7.62
N SER A 931 22.52 -34.66 7.16
CA SER A 931 21.35 -35.29 7.80
C SER A 931 20.52 -36.13 6.84
N THR A 932 20.55 -35.81 5.56
CA THR A 932 19.73 -36.48 4.54
C THR A 932 20.62 -37.07 3.46
N ALA A 933 20.39 -38.33 3.12
CA ALA A 933 21.04 -39.01 2.01
C ALA A 933 19.97 -39.61 1.08
N ILE A 934 20.06 -39.29 -0.20
CA ILE A 934 19.21 -39.82 -1.25
C ILE A 934 20.09 -40.58 -2.22
N VAL A 935 19.69 -41.80 -2.60
CA VAL A 935 20.44 -42.68 -3.49
C VAL A 935 19.56 -43.26 -4.58
N SER A 936 20.15 -43.53 -5.74
CA SER A 936 19.50 -44.24 -6.85
C SER A 936 20.54 -44.99 -7.67
N VAL A 937 20.11 -46.05 -8.33
CA VAL A 937 20.99 -46.80 -9.22
C VAL A 937 21.43 -45.94 -10.41
N ALA A 938 22.71 -46.02 -10.78
CA ALA A 938 23.32 -45.26 -11.86
C ALA A 938 23.93 -46.23 -12.90
N GLY A 939 23.08 -47.08 -13.46
CA GLY A 939 23.44 -48.23 -14.30
C GLY A 939 23.74 -49.50 -13.49
N PHE A 940 23.68 -50.65 -14.17
CA PHE A 940 23.87 -52.00 -13.64
C PHE A 940 25.08 -52.67 -14.30
N ASN A 941 26.14 -52.95 -13.56
CA ASN A 941 27.38 -53.54 -14.08
C ASN A 941 27.25 -55.02 -14.45
N ASP A 942 26.20 -55.68 -13.97
CA ASP A 942 25.70 -56.95 -14.47
C ASP A 942 24.23 -56.82 -14.93
N ASP A 943 23.60 -57.94 -15.27
CA ASP A 943 22.21 -57.97 -15.71
C ASP A 943 21.24 -58.40 -14.60
N GLU A 944 21.64 -58.46 -13.32
CA GLU A 944 20.84 -59.07 -12.23
C GLU A 944 19.80 -58.07 -11.67
N GLY A 945 20.14 -56.78 -11.63
CA GLY A 945 19.20 -55.74 -11.23
C GLY A 945 19.03 -55.67 -9.72
N GLY A 946 18.72 -54.48 -9.22
CA GLY A 946 18.67 -54.24 -7.78
C GLY A 946 18.56 -52.75 -7.46
N TRP A 947 18.68 -52.39 -6.19
CA TRP A 947 18.58 -50.99 -5.77
C TRP A 947 19.51 -50.68 -4.60
N PRO A 948 20.07 -49.47 -4.51
CA PRO A 948 20.91 -49.09 -3.40
C PRO A 948 20.08 -48.79 -2.15
N GLU A 949 20.63 -49.17 -1.00
CA GLU A 949 20.08 -48.94 0.34
C GLU A 949 21.14 -48.28 1.24
N LEU A 950 20.73 -47.39 2.14
CA LEU A 950 21.60 -46.87 3.18
C LEU A 950 21.86 -48.00 4.20
N TYR A 951 23.10 -48.15 4.67
CA TYR A 951 23.48 -49.35 5.44
C TYR A 951 24.50 -49.09 6.57
N GLY A 952 24.18 -49.61 7.76
CA GLY A 952 25.02 -49.59 8.95
C GLY A 952 24.76 -48.42 9.90
N ALA A 953 25.19 -48.57 11.16
CA ALA A 953 24.92 -47.61 12.24
C ALA A 953 25.47 -46.18 12.00
N ASP A 954 26.57 -46.06 11.24
CA ASP A 954 27.20 -44.79 10.85
C ASP A 954 27.14 -44.60 9.33
N PHE A 955 25.98 -44.91 8.71
CA PHE A 955 25.85 -44.88 7.25
C PHE A 955 26.13 -43.48 6.67
N LEU A 956 25.83 -42.40 7.39
CA LEU A 956 26.08 -41.03 6.95
C LEU A 956 26.96 -40.29 7.96
N THR A 957 28.09 -39.80 7.49
CA THR A 957 28.94 -38.85 8.21
C THR A 957 29.12 -37.59 7.36
N PRO A 958 29.67 -36.49 7.90
CA PRO A 958 29.96 -35.30 7.10
C PRO A 958 30.85 -35.55 5.88
N MET A 959 31.59 -36.66 5.79
CA MET A 959 32.55 -36.92 4.70
C MET A 959 32.39 -38.31 4.06
N SER A 960 31.41 -39.11 4.49
CA SER A 960 31.25 -40.47 3.99
C SER A 960 29.81 -40.96 3.98
N LEU A 961 29.50 -41.81 3.00
CA LEU A 961 28.21 -42.48 2.83
C LEU A 961 28.46 -43.98 2.66
N THR A 962 27.89 -44.80 3.55
CA THR A 962 27.95 -46.26 3.49
C THR A 962 26.64 -46.82 2.99
N LEU A 963 26.73 -47.68 1.98
CA LEU A 963 25.61 -48.21 1.22
C LEU A 963 25.74 -49.72 1.06
N VAL A 964 24.64 -50.37 0.74
CA VAL A 964 24.60 -51.73 0.20
C VAL A 964 23.78 -51.75 -1.07
N PHE A 965 24.10 -52.67 -1.99
CA PHE A 965 23.28 -52.89 -3.16
C PHE A 965 22.38 -54.09 -2.89
N ASP A 966 21.08 -53.86 -2.89
CA ASP A 966 20.08 -54.87 -2.54
C ASP A 966 19.43 -55.46 -3.79
N GLU A 967 18.89 -56.67 -3.62
CA GLU A 967 18.21 -57.45 -4.65
C GLU A 967 17.02 -58.16 -4.02
N ASP A 968 16.04 -58.55 -4.83
CA ASP A 968 14.87 -59.27 -4.32
C ASP A 968 15.21 -60.72 -3.95
N GLN A 969 14.29 -61.37 -3.22
CA GLN A 969 14.43 -62.76 -2.77
C GLN A 969 13.31 -63.66 -3.32
N ILE A 970 12.69 -63.27 -4.43
CA ILE A 970 11.49 -63.96 -4.94
C ILE A 970 11.88 -65.22 -5.73
N THR A 971 12.96 -65.15 -6.50
CA THR A 971 13.40 -66.24 -7.40
C THR A 971 14.48 -67.10 -6.78
N ASP A 972 15.43 -66.49 -6.08
CA ASP A 972 16.38 -67.19 -5.21
C ASP A 972 16.56 -66.41 -3.89
N PHE A 973 17.32 -66.99 -2.95
CA PHE A 973 17.62 -66.33 -1.67
C PHE A 973 18.96 -65.57 -1.72
N GLU A 974 19.61 -65.50 -2.89
CA GLU A 974 20.89 -64.83 -3.08
C GLU A 974 20.63 -63.33 -3.27
N ARG A 975 21.43 -62.51 -2.59
CA ARG A 975 21.36 -61.04 -2.69
C ARG A 975 22.70 -60.50 -3.16
N LYS A 976 23.42 -61.30 -3.94
CA LYS A 976 24.81 -61.07 -4.31
C LYS A 976 24.83 -60.44 -5.69
N HIS A 977 25.33 -59.21 -5.73
CA HIS A 977 25.47 -58.44 -6.96
C HIS A 977 26.94 -58.22 -7.33
N ALA A 978 27.21 -57.88 -8.60
CA ALA A 978 28.48 -57.25 -8.97
C ALA A 978 28.68 -55.92 -8.23
N LYS A 979 29.87 -55.32 -8.37
CA LYS A 979 30.12 -54.01 -7.77
C LYS A 979 29.38 -52.95 -8.58
N GLU A 980 28.48 -52.23 -7.95
CA GLU A 980 27.60 -51.27 -8.62
C GLU A 980 28.00 -49.81 -8.42
N GLN A 981 27.52 -48.98 -9.35
CA GLN A 981 27.58 -47.52 -9.27
C GLN A 981 26.27 -46.97 -8.73
N VAL A 982 26.37 -46.02 -7.81
CA VAL A 982 25.21 -45.42 -7.15
C VAL A 982 25.32 -43.91 -7.26
N ALA A 983 24.26 -43.29 -7.76
CA ALA A 983 24.06 -41.86 -7.67
C ALA A 983 23.65 -41.52 -6.24
N TYR A 984 24.23 -40.47 -5.67
CA TYR A 984 23.86 -40.00 -4.34
C TYR A 984 23.73 -38.48 -4.29
N LEU A 985 22.91 -37.99 -3.37
CA LEU A 985 22.79 -36.61 -2.93
C LEU A 985 22.75 -36.58 -1.41
N ILE A 986 23.73 -35.88 -0.82
CA ILE A 986 23.81 -35.61 0.61
C ILE A 986 23.42 -34.16 0.86
N ILE A 987 22.64 -33.92 1.91
CA ILE A 987 22.13 -32.59 2.26
C ILE A 987 22.33 -32.36 3.77
N GLY A 988 22.83 -31.18 4.13
CA GLY A 988 22.98 -30.73 5.51
C GLY A 988 21.69 -30.20 6.15
N GLN A 989 21.81 -29.62 7.35
CA GLN A 989 20.75 -28.89 8.07
C GLN A 989 21.14 -27.45 8.35
#